data_AF-C5KZ65-F1
#
_entry.id   AF-C5KZ65-F1
#
_cell.length_a   1.000
_cell.length_b   1.000
_cell.length_c   1.000
_cell.angle_alpha   90.00
_cell.angle_beta   90.00
_cell.angle_gamma   90.00
#
_symmetry.space_group_name_H-M   'P 1'
#
loop_
_entity.id
_entity.type
_entity.pdbx_description
1 polymer ?
#
loop_
_entity_poly.entity_id
_entity_poly.type
_entity_poly.pdbx_seq_one_letter_code
_entity_poly.pdbx_strand_id
1 'polypeptide(L)'
;MHFDIVVELFIAAFNEVGVHPAVTGEVGHLLRKTRREVTSGFTVRAEVARRANERGLDALYEKLIGDNNDLVPFIERLMDIISLDRRISWAFEDRDIETLQEGLLYYFSDVLGGPLTYKGKNLSVIHRPLELNDFHFDAFLMDIERTLSSVGVDDDTVDEVIVILEPQRASILSGQKKKIESGARIVDGKNLLERIGGEMTIEAVVDTMFSALQSDPRVKFFFHLDASRIRQIKIRLVQLLVGASGGPKLYEIARLKPAHFHHNITDFHFDALCENLRVSCEVTDITPAFTDELMETIEKLRQEITSGCTIRLEIAHRKTESAGTASLYSQLGRKDGIVEFVNKLFKRLHADPRISYFFAGSKTDIIKEKLSLYLDQIFGGAITNLVTRVYEQAIVDTRLRSFFEKNKAKIQSIKKKMSQYVCGLVGGPIKYDEADLQPAHYAINITNFHFDAILELFRGCLTGDNIDRPIVRDFLKALQPVRRLVTTGFTLRSELAKRNLEKGRDQLFKKLGESDGIIALIDKLFGVLLADTRVNDFFANRTETKVDSIKKGIATVLIETWGGPKTYQGREIANIHRDVGLNDYHFDAFLADLQKALMGAGADEQLIDEVIVTVEPLRQGVLGRKDSNVTQLAHKDGVALIERLGGDLNLESVVESLYERCQEDTRTKYFFDKGKAKARQVRMKMYQLLSGLFGGPVQYDVANLKPAHYAMDIRDYHFDAVLQLAQEVMK
;
A
#
# COMPACT_ATOMS: atom_id res chain seq x y z
N MET A 1 -7.03 -32.78 5.77
CA MET A 1 -6.01 -33.78 6.16
C MET A 1 -4.67 -33.61 5.44
N HIS A 2 -4.52 -33.80 4.12
CA HIS A 2 -3.21 -33.66 3.46
C HIS A 2 -2.58 -32.28 3.67
N PHE A 3 -3.40 -31.24 3.62
CA PHE A 3 -2.98 -29.88 3.95
C PHE A 3 -2.48 -29.76 5.41
N ASP A 4 -3.13 -30.42 6.36
CA ASP A 4 -2.72 -30.41 7.77
C ASP A 4 -1.39 -31.15 7.98
N ILE A 5 -1.15 -32.24 7.22
CA ILE A 5 0.13 -32.95 7.17
C ILE A 5 1.23 -32.05 6.57
N VAL A 6 0.95 -31.33 5.48
CA VAL A 6 1.88 -30.34 4.93
C VAL A 6 2.18 -29.25 5.96
N VAL A 7 1.17 -28.76 6.70
CA VAL A 7 1.36 -27.78 7.77
C VAL A 7 2.21 -28.34 8.91
N GLU A 8 2.00 -29.59 9.33
CA GLU A 8 2.83 -30.25 10.33
C GLU A 8 4.30 -30.34 9.90
N LEU A 9 4.55 -30.75 8.66
CA LEU A 9 5.91 -30.83 8.10
C LEU A 9 6.54 -29.44 7.93
N PHE A 10 5.74 -28.41 7.64
CA PHE A 10 6.15 -27.01 7.57
C PHE A 10 6.56 -26.45 8.94
N ILE A 11 5.76 -26.71 9.98
CA ILE A 11 6.07 -26.35 11.38
C ILE A 11 7.34 -27.07 11.83
N ALA A 12 7.45 -28.36 11.53
CA ALA A 12 8.63 -29.13 11.86
C ALA A 12 9.88 -28.52 11.19
N ALA A 13 9.78 -28.12 9.91
CA ALA A 13 10.90 -27.56 9.16
C ALA A 13 11.38 -26.24 9.78
N PHE A 14 10.46 -25.39 10.24
CA PHE A 14 10.81 -24.17 10.97
C PHE A 14 11.49 -24.42 12.31
N ASN A 15 11.04 -25.42 13.07
CA ASN A 15 11.67 -25.78 14.33
C ASN A 15 13.14 -26.24 14.11
N GLU A 16 13.43 -26.89 12.98
CA GLU A 16 14.80 -27.33 12.62
C GLU A 16 15.72 -26.23 12.09
N VAL A 17 15.19 -25.10 11.64
CA VAL A 17 15.98 -23.90 11.29
C VAL A 17 16.06 -22.90 12.44
N GLY A 18 15.62 -23.29 13.65
CA GLY A 18 15.77 -22.50 14.88
C GLY A 18 14.77 -21.36 15.03
N VAL A 19 13.64 -21.40 14.31
CA VAL A 19 12.56 -20.40 14.49
C VAL A 19 11.87 -20.63 15.82
N HIS A 20 11.61 -19.53 16.53
CA HIS A 20 11.03 -19.58 17.88
C HIS A 20 9.67 -20.31 17.90
N PRO A 21 9.41 -21.22 18.87
CA PRO A 21 8.20 -22.05 18.92
C PRO A 21 6.87 -21.26 18.92
N ALA A 22 6.88 -20.06 19.49
CA ALA A 22 5.70 -19.18 19.45
C ALA A 22 5.35 -18.75 18.01
N VAL A 23 6.36 -18.53 17.15
CA VAL A 23 6.17 -18.13 15.76
C VAL A 23 5.75 -19.33 14.91
N THR A 24 6.31 -20.52 15.16
CA THR A 24 5.94 -21.74 14.43
C THR A 24 4.51 -22.20 14.73
N GLY A 25 4.05 -22.04 15.98
CA GLY A 25 2.65 -22.25 16.36
C GLY A 25 1.68 -21.30 15.64
N GLU A 26 2.06 -20.03 15.46
CA GLU A 26 1.26 -19.03 14.75
C GLU A 26 1.20 -19.26 13.23
N VAL A 27 2.33 -19.61 12.60
CA VAL A 27 2.36 -19.93 11.17
C VAL A 27 1.57 -21.20 10.89
N GLY A 28 1.64 -22.19 11.79
CA GLY A 28 0.78 -23.37 11.76
C GLY A 28 -0.71 -23.04 11.79
N HIS A 29 -1.11 -22.07 12.60
CA HIS A 29 -2.50 -21.58 12.67
C HIS A 29 -2.90 -20.82 11.40
N LEU A 30 -2.00 -19.99 10.85
CA LEU A 30 -2.26 -19.21 9.65
C LEU A 30 -2.38 -20.09 8.40
N LEU A 31 -1.49 -21.06 8.21
CA LEU A 31 -1.58 -21.98 7.07
C LEU A 31 -2.90 -22.77 7.12
N ARG A 32 -3.30 -23.30 8.29
CA ARG A 32 -4.61 -23.96 8.48
C ARG A 32 -5.78 -23.04 8.10
N LYS A 33 -5.63 -21.72 8.22
CA LYS A 33 -6.61 -20.71 7.79
C LYS A 33 -6.60 -20.46 6.27
N THR A 34 -5.44 -20.56 5.62
CA THR A 34 -5.26 -20.46 4.14
C THR A 34 -5.81 -21.66 3.38
N ARG A 35 -6.11 -22.77 4.07
CA ARG A 35 -6.78 -23.96 3.53
C ARG A 35 -7.97 -23.62 2.63
N ARG A 36 -8.77 -22.62 2.99
CA ARG A 36 -9.97 -22.19 2.25
C ARG A 36 -9.70 -21.61 0.86
N GLU A 37 -8.55 -20.95 0.69
CA GLU A 37 -8.12 -20.33 -0.57
C GLU A 37 -7.58 -21.39 -1.55
N VAL A 38 -6.92 -22.43 -1.03
CA VAL A 38 -6.36 -23.54 -1.82
C VAL A 38 -7.46 -24.53 -2.26
N THR A 39 -8.53 -24.67 -1.48
CA THR A 39 -9.72 -25.47 -1.85
C THR A 39 -10.65 -24.79 -2.84
N SER A 40 -10.34 -23.58 -3.31
CA SER A 40 -11.11 -22.86 -4.33
C SER A 40 -11.24 -23.65 -5.63
N GLY A 41 -10.22 -24.43 -6.01
CA GLY A 41 -10.27 -25.32 -7.17
C GLY A 41 -11.37 -26.38 -7.06
N PHE A 42 -11.49 -27.05 -5.90
CA PHE A 42 -12.62 -27.93 -5.62
C PHE A 42 -13.95 -27.18 -5.64
N THR A 43 -13.99 -25.94 -5.16
CA THR A 43 -15.21 -25.11 -5.14
C THR A 43 -15.67 -24.72 -6.54
N VAL A 44 -14.72 -24.46 -7.46
CA VAL A 44 -14.99 -24.16 -8.87
C VAL A 44 -15.39 -25.41 -9.64
N ARG A 45 -14.67 -26.53 -9.47
CA ARG A 45 -15.06 -27.81 -10.07
C ARG A 45 -16.41 -28.29 -9.55
N ALA A 46 -16.68 -28.07 -8.26
CA ALA A 46 -17.98 -28.34 -7.66
C ALA A 46 -19.11 -27.48 -8.22
N GLU A 47 -18.82 -26.24 -8.60
CA GLU A 47 -19.79 -25.35 -9.24
C GLU A 47 -20.01 -25.71 -10.73
N VAL A 48 -18.96 -26.13 -11.44
CA VAL A 48 -19.04 -26.65 -12.82
C VAL A 48 -19.86 -27.95 -12.87
N ALA A 49 -19.54 -28.90 -12.00
CA ALA A 49 -20.28 -30.13 -11.79
C ALA A 49 -21.74 -29.89 -11.40
N ARG A 50 -22.00 -28.95 -10.47
CA ARG A 50 -23.37 -28.59 -10.08
C ARG A 50 -24.19 -28.04 -11.26
N ARG A 51 -23.56 -27.28 -12.18
CA ARG A 51 -24.20 -26.79 -13.41
C ARG A 51 -24.38 -27.88 -14.46
N ALA A 52 -23.48 -28.86 -14.52
CA ALA A 52 -23.64 -30.02 -15.38
C ALA A 52 -24.83 -30.90 -14.94
N ASN A 53 -25.06 -31.02 -13.63
CA ASN A 53 -26.21 -31.72 -13.05
C ASN A 53 -27.58 -31.07 -13.36
N GLU A 54 -27.62 -29.81 -13.83
CA GLU A 54 -28.85 -29.19 -14.34
C GLU A 54 -29.33 -29.81 -15.67
N ARG A 55 -28.48 -30.61 -16.35
CA ARG A 55 -28.82 -31.36 -17.56
C ARG A 55 -29.56 -32.69 -17.29
N GLY A 56 -29.76 -33.04 -16.03
CA GLY A 56 -30.51 -34.24 -15.58
C GLY A 56 -29.58 -35.34 -15.04
N LEU A 57 -29.95 -35.91 -13.89
CA LEU A 57 -29.20 -36.97 -13.21
C LEU A 57 -29.11 -38.24 -14.08
N ASP A 58 -30.18 -38.57 -14.81
CA ASP A 58 -30.24 -39.73 -15.71
C ASP A 58 -29.07 -39.73 -16.74
N ALA A 59 -28.65 -38.55 -17.21
CA ALA A 59 -27.51 -38.43 -18.12
C ALA A 59 -26.17 -38.71 -17.44
N LEU A 60 -26.03 -38.44 -16.14
CA LEU A 60 -24.85 -38.77 -15.35
C LEU A 60 -24.77 -40.28 -15.09
N TYR A 61 -25.90 -40.92 -14.79
CA TYR A 61 -25.98 -42.38 -14.67
C TYR A 61 -25.55 -43.08 -15.98
N GLU A 62 -26.07 -42.63 -17.13
CA GLU A 62 -25.71 -43.16 -18.46
C GLU A 62 -24.22 -42.98 -18.79
N LYS A 63 -23.63 -41.83 -18.44
CA LYS A 63 -22.17 -41.62 -18.57
C LYS A 63 -21.35 -42.61 -17.72
N LEU A 64 -21.86 -42.96 -16.54
CA LEU A 64 -21.13 -43.77 -15.57
C LEU A 64 -21.16 -45.27 -15.91
N ILE A 65 -22.27 -45.77 -16.46
CA ILE A 65 -22.40 -47.17 -16.90
C ILE A 65 -21.69 -47.44 -18.23
N GLY A 66 -21.57 -46.42 -19.10
CA GLY A 66 -20.93 -46.55 -20.41
C GLY A 66 -21.43 -47.79 -21.18
N ASP A 67 -20.51 -48.60 -21.71
CA ASP A 67 -20.83 -49.83 -22.44
C ASP A 67 -21.23 -51.02 -21.54
N ASN A 68 -21.06 -50.91 -20.22
CA ASN A 68 -21.27 -52.03 -19.27
C ASN A 68 -22.75 -52.25 -18.90
N ASN A 69 -23.65 -51.32 -19.28
CA ASN A 69 -25.10 -51.33 -19.01
C ASN A 69 -25.55 -51.30 -17.53
N ASP A 70 -24.65 -51.46 -16.54
CA ASP A 70 -24.96 -51.33 -15.12
C ASP A 70 -23.76 -50.81 -14.28
N LEU A 71 -24.02 -50.56 -12.99
CA LEU A 71 -23.03 -50.06 -12.03
C LEU A 71 -22.22 -51.17 -11.32
N VAL A 72 -22.45 -52.45 -11.63
CA VAL A 72 -21.83 -53.56 -10.89
C VAL A 72 -20.30 -53.51 -10.95
N PRO A 73 -19.65 -53.27 -12.11
CA PRO A 73 -18.19 -53.14 -12.17
C PRO A 73 -17.64 -51.98 -11.33
N PHE A 74 -18.38 -50.88 -11.22
CA PHE A 74 -18.02 -49.75 -10.37
C PHE A 74 -18.09 -50.13 -8.89
N ILE A 75 -19.16 -50.80 -8.46
CA ILE A 75 -19.35 -51.22 -7.07
C ILE A 75 -18.34 -52.29 -6.65
N GLU A 76 -18.05 -53.27 -7.50
CA GLU A 76 -17.00 -54.27 -7.26
C GLU A 76 -15.64 -53.60 -7.09
N ARG A 77 -15.30 -52.69 -8.00
CA ARG A 77 -14.03 -51.96 -7.96
C ARG A 77 -13.91 -51.04 -6.74
N LEU A 78 -15.02 -50.41 -6.33
CA LEU A 78 -15.08 -49.59 -5.13
C LEU A 78 -14.80 -50.43 -3.88
N MET A 79 -15.40 -51.62 -3.80
CA MET A 79 -15.16 -52.52 -2.67
C MET A 79 -13.73 -53.05 -2.63
N ASP A 80 -13.12 -53.36 -3.77
CA ASP A 80 -11.70 -53.71 -3.84
C ASP A 80 -10.81 -52.60 -3.27
N ILE A 81 -11.07 -51.34 -3.66
CA ILE A 81 -10.29 -50.19 -3.20
C ILE A 81 -10.51 -49.93 -1.70
N ILE A 82 -11.75 -49.95 -1.23
CA ILE A 82 -12.10 -49.77 0.20
C ILE A 82 -11.47 -50.87 1.07
N SER A 83 -11.44 -52.12 0.59
CA SER A 83 -10.85 -53.24 1.33
C SER A 83 -9.34 -53.07 1.57
N LEU A 84 -8.66 -52.30 0.70
CA LEU A 84 -7.24 -51.98 0.81
C LEU A 84 -7.00 -50.66 1.59
N ASP A 85 -8.04 -49.84 1.82
CA ASP A 85 -7.92 -48.57 2.53
C ASP A 85 -8.09 -48.72 4.04
N ARG A 86 -6.97 -48.85 4.74
CA ARG A 86 -6.90 -48.91 6.22
C ARG A 86 -7.57 -47.74 6.95
N ARG A 87 -7.86 -46.61 6.29
CA ARG A 87 -8.54 -45.45 6.89
C ARG A 87 -10.01 -45.73 7.18
N ILE A 88 -10.65 -46.57 6.36
CA ILE A 88 -12.10 -46.83 6.42
C ILE A 88 -12.47 -48.30 6.39
N SER A 89 -11.56 -49.21 6.03
CA SER A 89 -11.80 -50.66 5.92
C SER A 89 -12.42 -51.25 7.19
N TRP A 90 -12.02 -50.76 8.36
CA TRP A 90 -12.53 -51.18 9.67
C TRP A 90 -14.06 -51.03 9.80
N ALA A 91 -14.67 -50.08 9.08
CA ALA A 91 -16.12 -49.87 9.11
C ALA A 91 -16.90 -50.98 8.37
N PHE A 92 -16.19 -51.87 7.65
CA PHE A 92 -16.74 -52.88 6.76
C PHE A 92 -16.36 -54.33 7.14
N GLU A 93 -15.49 -54.55 8.13
CA GLU A 93 -14.91 -55.87 8.47
C GLU A 93 -15.94 -56.94 8.91
N ASP A 94 -17.03 -56.53 9.57
CA ASP A 94 -18.09 -57.43 10.08
C ASP A 94 -19.40 -57.31 9.28
N ARG A 95 -19.31 -57.02 7.98
CA ARG A 95 -20.47 -56.83 7.12
C ARG A 95 -20.54 -57.92 6.07
N ASP A 96 -21.77 -58.35 5.80
CA ASP A 96 -22.02 -59.18 4.63
C ASP A 96 -21.78 -58.35 3.37
N ILE A 97 -20.76 -58.74 2.61
CA ILE A 97 -20.27 -57.99 1.46
C ILE A 97 -21.30 -58.02 0.32
N GLU A 98 -22.02 -59.13 0.14
CA GLU A 98 -23.05 -59.24 -0.90
C GLU A 98 -24.21 -58.27 -0.62
N THR A 99 -24.76 -58.26 0.60
CA THR A 99 -25.81 -57.31 1.01
C THR A 99 -25.32 -55.85 0.96
N LEU A 100 -24.05 -55.60 1.27
CA LEU A 100 -23.47 -54.25 1.23
C LEU A 100 -23.31 -53.75 -0.22
N GLN A 101 -22.80 -54.59 -1.12
CA GLN A 101 -22.67 -54.28 -2.53
C GLN A 101 -24.04 -54.02 -3.16
N GLU A 102 -25.05 -54.83 -2.83
CA GLU A 102 -26.42 -54.59 -3.25
C GLU A 102 -26.93 -53.24 -2.69
N GLY A 103 -26.76 -52.97 -1.40
CA GLY A 103 -27.16 -51.70 -0.81
C GLY A 103 -26.51 -50.47 -1.45
N LEU A 104 -25.22 -50.55 -1.78
CA LEU A 104 -24.49 -49.50 -2.48
C LEU A 104 -24.95 -49.36 -3.93
N LEU A 105 -25.21 -50.47 -4.64
CA LEU A 105 -25.75 -50.45 -6.01
C LEU A 105 -27.09 -49.69 -6.07
N TYR A 106 -28.02 -50.03 -5.17
CA TYR A 106 -29.31 -49.33 -5.09
C TYR A 106 -29.13 -47.86 -4.68
N TYR A 107 -28.22 -47.56 -3.75
CA TYR A 107 -27.96 -46.19 -3.32
C TYR A 107 -27.35 -45.33 -4.43
N PHE A 108 -26.31 -45.79 -5.11
CA PHE A 108 -25.66 -45.06 -6.18
C PHE A 108 -26.54 -44.94 -7.41
N SER A 109 -27.31 -45.97 -7.76
CA SER A 109 -28.34 -45.83 -8.80
C SER A 109 -29.33 -44.71 -8.44
N ASP A 110 -29.93 -44.74 -7.25
CA ASP A 110 -30.95 -43.75 -6.87
C ASP A 110 -30.39 -42.31 -6.77
N VAL A 111 -29.18 -42.16 -6.24
CA VAL A 111 -28.54 -40.85 -6.05
C VAL A 111 -28.02 -40.26 -7.36
N LEU A 112 -27.65 -41.11 -8.33
CA LEU A 112 -27.11 -40.69 -9.62
C LEU A 112 -28.16 -40.65 -10.74
N GLY A 113 -29.44 -40.99 -10.49
CA GLY A 113 -30.51 -40.95 -11.51
C GLY A 113 -30.72 -42.24 -12.31
N GLY A 114 -30.29 -43.37 -11.78
CA GLY A 114 -30.50 -44.69 -12.35
C GLY A 114 -31.87 -45.31 -12.03
N PRO A 115 -32.17 -46.49 -12.59
CA PRO A 115 -33.50 -47.11 -12.54
C PRO A 115 -33.84 -47.77 -11.19
N LEU A 116 -32.84 -48.02 -10.33
CA LEU A 116 -33.03 -48.65 -9.02
C LEU A 116 -33.24 -47.60 -7.93
N THR A 117 -34.23 -47.81 -7.06
CA THR A 117 -34.57 -46.91 -5.95
C THR A 117 -34.09 -47.46 -4.61
N TYR A 118 -33.37 -46.65 -3.83
CA TYR A 118 -32.87 -47.05 -2.53
C TYR A 118 -33.98 -47.00 -1.46
N LYS A 119 -34.33 -48.16 -0.91
CA LYS A 119 -35.35 -48.31 0.16
C LYS A 119 -34.74 -48.59 1.53
N GLY A 120 -33.42 -48.46 1.66
CA GLY A 120 -32.71 -48.77 2.90
C GLY A 120 -32.94 -47.75 4.01
N LYS A 121 -32.36 -48.03 5.19
CA LYS A 121 -32.48 -47.13 6.36
C LYS A 121 -31.84 -45.77 6.07
N ASN A 122 -32.30 -44.74 6.77
CA ASN A 122 -31.77 -43.39 6.65
C ASN A 122 -30.26 -43.37 6.98
N LEU A 123 -29.46 -42.68 6.17
CA LEU A 123 -28.00 -42.63 6.32
C LEU A 123 -27.56 -42.14 7.70
N SER A 124 -28.27 -41.18 8.30
CA SER A 124 -27.98 -40.69 9.65
C SER A 124 -28.22 -41.73 10.74
N VAL A 125 -29.09 -42.71 10.50
CA VAL A 125 -29.39 -43.78 11.43
C VAL A 125 -28.38 -44.91 11.29
N ILE A 126 -27.99 -45.24 10.05
CA ILE A 126 -26.99 -46.28 9.76
C ILE A 126 -25.61 -45.87 10.30
N HIS A 127 -25.22 -44.61 10.13
CA HIS A 127 -23.85 -44.16 10.41
C HIS A 127 -23.67 -43.55 11.82
N ARG A 128 -24.76 -43.27 12.55
CA ARG A 128 -24.69 -42.74 13.93
C ARG A 128 -23.86 -43.61 14.89
N PRO A 129 -23.96 -44.96 14.89
CA PRO A 129 -23.14 -45.79 15.78
C PRO A 129 -21.65 -45.82 15.42
N LEU A 130 -21.29 -45.40 14.21
CA LEU A 130 -19.92 -45.47 13.70
C LEU A 130 -19.09 -44.22 14.06
N GLU A 131 -19.72 -43.22 14.69
CA GLU A 131 -19.07 -41.96 15.11
C GLU A 131 -18.19 -41.34 14.02
N LEU A 132 -18.67 -41.40 12.77
CA LEU A 132 -17.92 -40.90 11.64
C LEU A 132 -17.69 -39.40 11.78
N ASN A 133 -16.49 -38.99 11.38
CA ASN A 133 -16.06 -37.61 11.37
C ASN A 133 -15.67 -37.24 9.93
N ASP A 134 -15.36 -35.96 9.71
CA ASP A 134 -15.00 -35.46 8.37
C ASP A 134 -13.86 -36.23 7.70
N PHE A 135 -12.90 -36.76 8.47
CA PHE A 135 -11.77 -37.51 7.91
C PHE A 135 -12.19 -38.84 7.29
N HIS A 136 -13.12 -39.58 7.92
CA HIS A 136 -13.60 -40.84 7.38
C HIS A 136 -14.42 -40.63 6.10
N PHE A 137 -15.22 -39.57 6.04
CA PHE A 137 -15.99 -39.24 4.84
C PHE A 137 -15.09 -38.77 3.68
N ASP A 138 -14.02 -38.00 3.97
CA ASP A 138 -13.04 -37.58 2.97
C ASP A 138 -12.28 -38.79 2.36
N ALA A 139 -11.93 -39.79 3.19
CA ALA A 139 -11.25 -41.00 2.71
C ALA A 139 -12.13 -41.80 1.73
N PHE A 140 -13.42 -41.91 2.02
CA PHE A 140 -14.40 -42.56 1.15
C PHE A 140 -14.56 -41.85 -0.20
N LEU A 141 -14.64 -40.52 -0.23
CA LEU A 141 -14.71 -39.76 -1.51
C LEU A 141 -13.45 -39.96 -2.37
N MET A 142 -12.28 -40.07 -1.75
CA MET A 142 -11.04 -40.37 -2.48
C MET A 142 -11.03 -41.77 -3.08
N ASP A 143 -11.63 -42.75 -2.41
CA ASP A 143 -11.72 -44.11 -2.93
C ASP A 143 -12.72 -44.19 -4.09
N ILE A 144 -13.80 -43.40 -4.05
CA ILE A 144 -14.71 -43.20 -5.19
C ILE A 144 -13.99 -42.56 -6.37
N GLU A 145 -13.21 -41.49 -6.15
CA GLU A 145 -12.41 -40.84 -7.21
C GLU A 145 -11.49 -41.85 -7.90
N ARG A 146 -10.72 -42.63 -7.13
CA ARG A 146 -9.84 -43.69 -7.66
C ARG A 146 -10.60 -44.77 -8.41
N THR A 147 -11.78 -45.14 -7.92
CA THR A 147 -12.64 -46.15 -8.54
C THR A 147 -13.07 -45.67 -9.93
N LEU A 148 -13.63 -44.46 -10.01
CA LEU A 148 -14.12 -43.86 -11.24
C LEU A 148 -13.00 -43.67 -12.27
N SER A 149 -11.84 -43.16 -11.85
CA SER A 149 -10.68 -43.06 -12.75
C SER A 149 -10.20 -44.43 -13.23
N SER A 150 -10.26 -45.47 -12.38
CA SER A 150 -9.81 -46.82 -12.76
C SER A 150 -10.74 -47.54 -13.74
N VAL A 151 -12.02 -47.16 -13.78
CA VAL A 151 -12.99 -47.67 -14.78
C VAL A 151 -13.09 -46.75 -16.02
N GLY A 152 -12.19 -45.77 -16.14
CA GLY A 152 -12.03 -44.95 -17.35
C GLY A 152 -12.98 -43.75 -17.45
N VAL A 153 -13.63 -43.36 -16.35
CA VAL A 153 -14.49 -42.17 -16.30
C VAL A 153 -13.62 -40.91 -16.38
N ASP A 154 -14.05 -39.94 -17.18
CA ASP A 154 -13.35 -38.68 -17.35
C ASP A 154 -13.43 -37.80 -16.10
N ASP A 155 -12.41 -36.96 -15.90
CA ASP A 155 -12.26 -36.13 -14.70
C ASP A 155 -13.45 -35.20 -14.42
N ASP A 156 -14.16 -34.73 -15.46
CA ASP A 156 -15.34 -33.88 -15.29
C ASP A 156 -16.51 -34.69 -14.70
N THR A 157 -16.73 -35.91 -15.21
CA THR A 157 -17.74 -36.84 -14.68
C THR A 157 -17.38 -37.31 -13.25
N VAL A 158 -16.09 -37.48 -12.94
CA VAL A 158 -15.63 -37.78 -11.57
C VAL A 158 -16.01 -36.66 -10.60
N ASP A 159 -15.73 -35.40 -10.97
CA ASP A 159 -16.10 -34.24 -10.17
C ASP A 159 -17.64 -34.11 -10.02
N GLU A 160 -18.42 -34.41 -11.07
CA GLU A 160 -19.90 -34.46 -11.03
C GLU A 160 -20.41 -35.40 -9.92
N VAL A 161 -19.84 -36.61 -9.81
CA VAL A 161 -20.23 -37.60 -8.79
C VAL A 161 -19.85 -37.16 -7.38
N ILE A 162 -18.63 -36.67 -7.17
CA ILE A 162 -18.15 -36.24 -5.83
C ILE A 162 -19.04 -35.13 -5.26
N VAL A 163 -19.52 -34.23 -6.13
CA VAL A 163 -20.35 -33.08 -5.75
C VAL A 163 -21.75 -33.48 -5.32
N ILE A 164 -22.30 -34.56 -5.90
CA ILE A 164 -23.60 -35.11 -5.53
C ILE A 164 -23.52 -35.79 -4.15
N LEU A 165 -22.39 -36.40 -3.83
CA LEU A 165 -22.21 -37.12 -2.57
C LEU A 165 -21.89 -36.19 -1.40
N GLU A 166 -21.25 -35.05 -1.64
CA GLU A 166 -20.83 -34.12 -0.58
C GLU A 166 -21.97 -33.61 0.34
N PRO A 167 -23.20 -33.28 -0.13
CA PRO A 167 -24.33 -32.95 0.74
C PRO A 167 -24.73 -34.04 1.75
N GLN A 168 -24.41 -35.30 1.47
CA GLN A 168 -24.72 -36.44 2.35
C GLN A 168 -23.88 -36.40 3.64
N ARG A 169 -22.75 -35.68 3.61
CA ARG A 169 -21.89 -35.42 4.78
C ARG A 169 -22.69 -34.94 5.98
N ALA A 170 -23.57 -33.95 5.81
CA ALA A 170 -24.34 -33.39 6.94
C ALA A 170 -25.36 -34.38 7.54
N SER A 171 -25.77 -35.38 6.76
CA SER A 171 -26.66 -36.44 7.23
C SER A 171 -25.88 -37.58 7.88
N ILE A 172 -24.59 -37.73 7.54
CA ILE A 172 -23.69 -38.73 8.11
C ILE A 172 -23.00 -38.21 9.40
N LEU A 173 -22.88 -36.88 9.57
CA LEU A 173 -22.30 -36.19 10.74
C LEU A 173 -23.38 -35.54 11.65
N SER A 174 -23.11 -35.21 12.93
CA SER A 174 -24.15 -34.76 13.93
C SER A 174 -23.88 -33.43 14.71
N GLY A 175 -24.76 -32.37 14.68
CA GLY A 175 -24.88 -31.29 15.74
C GLY A 175 -25.45 -29.81 15.50
N GLN A 176 -26.61 -29.45 16.13
CA GLN A 176 -27.23 -28.22 16.82
C GLN A 176 -27.24 -26.67 16.39
N LYS A 177 -28.35 -25.88 16.66
CA LYS A 177 -28.55 -24.37 16.47
C LYS A 177 -29.51 -23.64 17.49
N LYS A 178 -29.39 -22.28 17.75
CA LYS A 178 -30.27 -21.38 18.61
C LYS A 178 -30.41 -19.88 18.13
N LYS A 179 -31.41 -19.07 18.61
CA LYS A 179 -32.09 -17.83 18.02
C LYS A 179 -32.30 -16.61 19.01
N ILE A 180 -32.40 -15.31 18.56
CA ILE A 180 -32.87 -14.07 19.34
C ILE A 180 -33.57 -12.97 18.45
N GLU A 181 -34.40 -12.10 19.07
CA GLU A 181 -35.43 -11.10 18.62
C GLU A 181 -35.00 -9.62 18.41
N SER A 182 -35.81 -8.78 17.72
CA SER A 182 -35.50 -7.41 17.21
C SER A 182 -36.31 -6.25 17.86
N GLY A 183 -35.69 -5.06 18.04
CA GLY A 183 -36.34 -3.81 18.49
C GLY A 183 -36.41 -2.71 17.41
N ALA A 184 -37.59 -2.48 16.81
CA ALA A 184 -37.83 -1.44 15.81
C ALA A 184 -38.57 -0.21 16.39
N ARG A 185 -38.28 1.00 15.87
CA ARG A 185 -39.00 2.25 16.19
C ARG A 185 -40.36 2.28 15.46
N ILE A 186 -41.40 2.74 16.15
CA ILE A 186 -42.77 2.89 15.62
C ILE A 186 -43.06 4.38 15.51
N VAL A 187 -43.55 4.82 14.34
CA VAL A 187 -43.99 6.20 14.08
C VAL A 187 -45.43 6.15 13.55
N ASP A 188 -46.33 6.92 14.16
CA ASP A 188 -47.79 6.91 13.86
C ASP A 188 -48.45 5.50 13.89
N GLY A 189 -48.00 4.65 14.81
CA GLY A 189 -48.59 3.33 15.04
C GLY A 189 -48.27 2.27 13.97
N LYS A 190 -47.45 2.59 12.97
CA LYS A 190 -47.00 1.67 11.92
C LYS A 190 -45.50 1.43 12.00
N ASN A 191 -45.07 0.20 11.73
CA ASN A 191 -43.64 -0.11 11.55
C ASN A 191 -43.14 0.38 10.17
N LEU A 192 -41.82 0.44 9.99
CA LEU A 192 -41.22 0.96 8.75
C LEU A 192 -41.67 0.15 7.51
N LEU A 193 -41.89 -1.16 7.64
CA LEU A 193 -42.39 -2.03 6.57
C LEU A 193 -43.82 -1.68 6.10
N GLU A 194 -44.71 -1.30 7.02
CA GLU A 194 -46.09 -0.91 6.70
C GLU A 194 -46.18 0.47 6.03
N ARG A 195 -45.18 1.34 6.23
CA ARG A 195 -45.12 2.68 5.62
C ARG A 195 -44.62 2.65 4.17
N ILE A 196 -43.85 1.64 3.78
CA ILE A 196 -43.21 1.53 2.44
C ILE A 196 -44.02 0.71 1.41
N GLY A 197 -45.23 0.26 1.75
CA GLY A 197 -46.05 -0.57 0.86
C GLY A 197 -45.83 -2.09 0.97
N GLY A 198 -45.13 -2.54 2.02
CA GLY A 198 -44.92 -3.96 2.32
C GLY A 198 -43.67 -4.58 1.68
N GLU A 199 -43.57 -5.90 1.75
CA GLU A 199 -42.38 -6.67 1.38
C GLU A 199 -42.01 -6.55 -0.12
N MET A 200 -43.01 -6.39 -0.99
CA MET A 200 -42.80 -6.27 -2.45
C MET A 200 -41.94 -5.05 -2.83
N THR A 201 -42.06 -3.94 -2.10
CA THR A 201 -41.26 -2.74 -2.36
C THR A 201 -39.79 -2.98 -2.02
N ILE A 202 -39.49 -3.68 -0.91
CA ILE A 202 -38.11 -4.04 -0.54
C ILE A 202 -37.51 -5.00 -1.57
N GLU A 203 -38.28 -5.98 -2.05
CA GLU A 203 -37.83 -6.89 -3.10
C GLU A 203 -37.46 -6.14 -4.39
N ALA A 204 -38.28 -5.18 -4.83
CA ALA A 204 -38.00 -4.36 -6.00
C ALA A 204 -36.73 -3.50 -5.84
N VAL A 205 -36.52 -2.90 -4.67
CA VAL A 205 -35.30 -2.16 -4.33
C VAL A 205 -34.08 -3.06 -4.38
N VAL A 206 -34.15 -4.24 -3.77
CA VAL A 206 -33.05 -5.20 -3.73
C VAL A 206 -32.72 -5.70 -5.14
N ASP A 207 -33.72 -5.98 -5.97
CA ASP A 207 -33.49 -6.41 -7.35
C ASP A 207 -32.82 -5.32 -8.20
N THR A 208 -33.25 -4.07 -8.05
CA THR A 208 -32.66 -2.90 -8.72
C THR A 208 -31.22 -2.70 -8.25
N MET A 209 -30.98 -2.78 -6.94
CA MET A 209 -29.66 -2.64 -6.32
C MET A 209 -28.68 -3.70 -6.81
N PHE A 210 -29.08 -4.97 -6.86
CA PHE A 210 -28.18 -6.03 -7.35
C PHE A 210 -27.77 -5.84 -8.81
N SER A 211 -28.66 -5.30 -9.64
CA SER A 211 -28.36 -4.98 -11.03
C SER A 211 -27.32 -3.86 -11.14
N ALA A 212 -27.43 -2.83 -10.27
CA ALA A 212 -26.45 -1.75 -10.17
C ALA A 212 -25.09 -2.23 -9.63
N LEU A 213 -25.10 -3.05 -8.58
CA LEU A 213 -23.89 -3.61 -7.95
C LEU A 213 -23.07 -4.51 -8.89
N GLN A 214 -23.71 -5.23 -9.81
CA GLN A 214 -23.03 -6.02 -10.83
C GLN A 214 -22.32 -5.17 -11.88
N SER A 215 -22.72 -3.90 -12.01
CA SER A 215 -22.16 -2.94 -12.97
C SER A 215 -21.12 -2.01 -12.34
N ASP A 216 -21.18 -1.76 -11.02
CA ASP A 216 -20.27 -0.84 -10.32
C ASP A 216 -18.83 -1.42 -10.22
N PRO A 217 -17.82 -0.79 -10.84
CA PRO A 217 -16.45 -1.29 -10.83
C PRO A 217 -15.81 -1.42 -9.44
N ARG A 218 -16.33 -0.70 -8.43
CA ARG A 218 -15.82 -0.73 -7.05
C ARG A 218 -16.23 -1.99 -6.30
N VAL A 219 -17.37 -2.59 -6.65
CA VAL A 219 -17.98 -3.69 -5.87
C VAL A 219 -18.41 -4.90 -6.72
N LYS A 220 -18.45 -4.78 -8.04
CA LYS A 220 -18.86 -5.87 -8.97
C LYS A 220 -18.12 -7.19 -8.74
N PHE A 221 -16.88 -7.12 -8.25
CA PHE A 221 -16.08 -8.30 -7.93
C PHE A 221 -16.74 -9.18 -6.85
N PHE A 222 -17.46 -8.60 -5.88
CA PHE A 222 -18.16 -9.34 -4.83
C PHE A 222 -19.47 -9.99 -5.31
N PHE A 223 -19.99 -9.55 -6.46
CA PHE A 223 -21.30 -9.94 -6.99
C PHE A 223 -21.21 -10.75 -8.29
N HIS A 224 -20.01 -11.14 -8.71
CA HIS A 224 -19.75 -12.07 -9.81
C HIS A 224 -20.01 -13.53 -9.36
N LEU A 225 -21.28 -13.81 -9.06
CA LEU A 225 -21.74 -15.08 -8.50
C LEU A 225 -22.76 -15.71 -9.45
N ASP A 226 -23.00 -17.01 -9.31
CA ASP A 226 -24.04 -17.69 -10.06
C ASP A 226 -25.44 -17.15 -9.71
N ALA A 227 -26.38 -17.26 -10.65
CA ALA A 227 -27.73 -16.71 -10.48
C ALA A 227 -28.47 -17.31 -9.27
N SER A 228 -28.17 -18.57 -8.90
CA SER A 228 -28.77 -19.24 -7.75
C SER A 228 -28.26 -18.65 -6.43
N ARG A 229 -26.97 -18.35 -6.34
CA ARG A 229 -26.34 -17.69 -5.20
C ARG A 229 -26.81 -16.25 -5.09
N ILE A 230 -26.89 -15.51 -6.20
CA ILE A 230 -27.45 -14.15 -6.22
C ILE A 230 -28.88 -14.18 -5.69
N ARG A 231 -29.71 -15.13 -6.14
CA ARG A 231 -31.07 -15.32 -5.64
C ARG A 231 -31.09 -15.58 -4.13
N GLN A 232 -30.22 -16.44 -3.62
CA GLN A 232 -30.11 -16.70 -2.17
C GLN A 232 -29.68 -15.47 -1.37
N ILE A 233 -28.75 -14.67 -1.89
CA ILE A 233 -28.30 -13.45 -1.22
C ILE A 233 -29.39 -12.39 -1.25
N LYS A 234 -30.11 -12.23 -2.36
CA LYS A 234 -31.29 -11.35 -2.47
C LYS A 234 -32.34 -11.71 -1.43
N ILE A 235 -32.71 -12.99 -1.31
CA ILE A 235 -33.67 -13.46 -0.30
C ILE A 235 -33.20 -13.12 1.12
N ARG A 236 -31.91 -13.32 1.42
CA ARG A 236 -31.33 -13.03 2.74
C ARG A 236 -31.27 -11.52 3.03
N LEU A 237 -30.98 -10.72 2.01
CA LEU A 237 -30.95 -9.27 2.15
C LEU A 237 -32.37 -8.71 2.33
N VAL A 238 -33.36 -9.21 1.59
CA VAL A 238 -34.78 -8.87 1.80
C VAL A 238 -35.18 -9.22 3.23
N GLN A 239 -34.85 -10.41 3.72
CA GLN A 239 -35.12 -10.80 5.11
C GLN A 239 -34.44 -9.88 6.14
N LEU A 240 -33.21 -9.45 5.87
CA LEU A 240 -32.48 -8.51 6.72
C LEU A 240 -33.16 -7.13 6.74
N LEU A 241 -33.51 -6.59 5.58
CA LEU A 241 -34.12 -5.27 5.45
C LEU A 241 -35.55 -5.25 6.00
N VAL A 242 -36.35 -6.28 5.72
CA VAL A 242 -37.68 -6.49 6.31
C VAL A 242 -37.61 -6.56 7.83
N GLY A 243 -36.68 -7.37 8.39
CA GLY A 243 -36.49 -7.50 9.84
C GLY A 243 -35.99 -6.21 10.49
N ALA A 244 -35.06 -5.51 9.83
CA ALA A 244 -34.54 -4.22 10.30
C ALA A 244 -35.60 -3.09 10.25
N SER A 245 -36.61 -3.25 9.39
CA SER A 245 -37.76 -2.34 9.24
C SER A 245 -38.95 -2.72 10.15
N GLY A 246 -38.76 -3.67 11.07
CA GLY A 246 -39.79 -4.08 12.04
C GLY A 246 -40.78 -5.14 11.54
N GLY A 247 -40.48 -5.83 10.44
CA GLY A 247 -41.27 -6.95 9.93
C GLY A 247 -41.10 -8.25 10.73
N PRO A 248 -41.99 -9.25 10.55
CA PRO A 248 -41.99 -10.50 11.32
C PRO A 248 -40.84 -11.47 10.95
N LYS A 249 -40.14 -11.21 9.83
CA LYS A 249 -39.03 -12.05 9.35
C LYS A 249 -37.74 -11.65 10.06
N LEU A 250 -37.22 -12.55 10.91
CA LEU A 250 -35.98 -12.36 11.66
C LEU A 250 -34.77 -12.77 10.81
N TYR A 251 -33.83 -11.85 10.59
CA TYR A 251 -32.48 -12.16 10.13
C TYR A 251 -31.50 -12.16 11.31
N GLU A 252 -30.68 -13.20 11.44
CA GLU A 252 -29.68 -13.29 12.49
C GLU A 252 -28.50 -12.32 12.20
N ILE A 253 -28.54 -11.11 12.78
CA ILE A 253 -27.45 -10.10 12.66
C ILE A 253 -26.11 -10.69 13.09
N ALA A 254 -26.09 -11.58 14.08
CA ALA A 254 -24.90 -12.30 14.53
C ALA A 254 -24.20 -13.13 13.42
N ARG A 255 -24.88 -13.41 12.30
CA ARG A 255 -24.28 -14.06 11.13
C ARG A 255 -23.61 -13.10 10.17
N LEU A 256 -23.92 -11.80 10.21
CA LEU A 256 -23.33 -10.81 9.30
C LEU A 256 -21.82 -10.78 9.48
N LYS A 257 -21.34 -10.68 10.72
CA LYS A 257 -19.90 -10.64 10.98
C LYS A 257 -19.16 -11.90 10.52
N PRO A 258 -19.52 -13.13 10.92
CA PRO A 258 -18.86 -14.34 10.41
C PRO A 258 -18.97 -14.52 8.88
N ALA A 259 -20.11 -14.15 8.28
CA ALA A 259 -20.30 -14.26 6.84
C ALA A 259 -19.41 -13.27 6.07
N HIS A 260 -19.29 -12.03 6.54
CA HIS A 260 -18.53 -10.97 5.88
C HIS A 260 -17.07 -10.89 6.33
N PHE A 261 -16.72 -11.54 7.44
CA PHE A 261 -15.39 -11.48 8.05
C PHE A 261 -14.32 -11.75 7.00
N HIS A 262 -14.48 -12.77 6.17
CA HIS A 262 -13.45 -13.24 5.23
C HIS A 262 -13.43 -12.52 3.88
N HIS A 263 -14.40 -11.66 3.59
CA HIS A 263 -14.55 -11.04 2.26
C HIS A 263 -13.73 -9.74 2.07
N ASN A 264 -12.96 -9.34 3.09
CA ASN A 264 -12.11 -8.14 3.07
C ASN A 264 -12.83 -6.86 2.60
N ILE A 265 -14.11 -6.76 2.95
CA ILE A 265 -14.94 -5.59 2.68
C ILE A 265 -14.41 -4.44 3.55
N THR A 266 -14.18 -3.29 2.93
CA THR A 266 -13.64 -2.08 3.56
C THR A 266 -14.75 -1.03 3.62
N ASP A 267 -14.52 0.06 4.35
CA ASP A 267 -15.47 1.18 4.37
C ASP A 267 -15.74 1.71 2.96
N PHE A 268 -14.71 1.81 2.11
CA PHE A 268 -14.85 2.16 0.69
C PHE A 268 -15.85 1.26 -0.08
N HIS A 269 -15.82 -0.06 0.17
CA HIS A 269 -16.73 -1.01 -0.48
C HIS A 269 -18.15 -0.93 0.11
N PHE A 270 -18.26 -0.67 1.41
CA PHE A 270 -19.55 -0.48 2.07
C PHE A 270 -20.22 0.84 1.66
N ASP A 271 -19.46 1.91 1.49
CA ASP A 271 -19.94 3.20 0.99
C ASP A 271 -20.46 3.08 -0.45
N ALA A 272 -19.72 2.36 -1.30
CA ALA A 272 -20.18 2.06 -2.66
C ALA A 272 -21.50 1.25 -2.66
N LEU A 273 -21.68 0.28 -1.75
CA LEU A 273 -22.95 -0.43 -1.59
C LEU A 273 -24.09 0.52 -1.18
N CYS A 274 -23.84 1.39 -0.21
CA CYS A 274 -24.78 2.39 0.29
C CYS A 274 -25.22 3.38 -0.80
N GLU A 275 -24.30 3.84 -1.64
CA GLU A 275 -24.59 4.71 -2.79
C GLU A 275 -25.48 4.01 -3.82
N ASN A 276 -25.17 2.76 -4.18
CA ASN A 276 -25.99 1.97 -5.11
C ASN A 276 -27.39 1.72 -4.56
N LEU A 277 -27.52 1.54 -3.24
CA LEU A 277 -28.82 1.39 -2.60
C LEU A 277 -29.64 2.69 -2.64
N ARG A 278 -29.03 3.86 -2.35
CA ARG A 278 -29.71 5.15 -2.46
C ARG A 278 -30.25 5.38 -3.88
N VAL A 279 -29.42 5.14 -4.90
CA VAL A 279 -29.84 5.24 -6.31
C VAL A 279 -30.97 4.26 -6.62
N SER A 280 -30.94 3.05 -6.06
CA SER A 280 -32.01 2.06 -6.25
C SER A 280 -33.32 2.48 -5.61
N CYS A 281 -33.28 3.11 -4.43
CA CYS A 281 -34.45 3.69 -3.78
C CYS A 281 -35.07 4.81 -4.64
N GLU A 282 -34.24 5.69 -5.22
CA GLU A 282 -34.70 6.75 -6.14
C GLU A 282 -35.36 6.19 -7.39
N VAL A 283 -34.77 5.16 -8.01
CA VAL A 283 -35.33 4.49 -9.21
C VAL A 283 -36.65 3.78 -8.94
N THR A 284 -36.88 3.35 -7.69
CA THR A 284 -38.13 2.70 -7.26
C THR A 284 -39.16 3.67 -6.66
N ASP A 285 -38.99 4.98 -6.84
CA ASP A 285 -39.89 6.04 -6.34
C ASP A 285 -40.09 6.03 -4.81
N ILE A 286 -39.08 5.60 -4.04
CA ILE A 286 -39.10 5.69 -2.57
C ILE A 286 -38.81 7.13 -2.14
N THR A 287 -39.60 7.66 -1.20
CA THR A 287 -39.41 9.06 -0.79
C THR A 287 -38.06 9.28 -0.08
N PRO A 288 -37.41 10.45 -0.27
CA PRO A 288 -36.09 10.74 0.33
C PRO A 288 -36.04 10.56 1.85
N ALA A 289 -37.12 10.92 2.56
CA ALA A 289 -37.22 10.76 4.01
C ALA A 289 -37.12 9.28 4.45
N PHE A 290 -37.66 8.35 3.63
CA PHE A 290 -37.57 6.91 3.90
C PHE A 290 -36.20 6.34 3.52
N THR A 291 -35.64 6.81 2.40
CA THR A 291 -34.28 6.46 2.01
C THR A 291 -33.31 6.80 3.14
N ASP A 292 -33.43 7.98 3.75
CA ASP A 292 -32.57 8.35 4.89
C ASP A 292 -32.77 7.47 6.14
N GLU A 293 -34.02 7.09 6.47
CA GLU A 293 -34.34 6.18 7.59
C GLU A 293 -33.77 4.76 7.36
N LEU A 294 -33.84 4.26 6.12
CA LEU A 294 -33.26 2.99 5.70
C LEU A 294 -31.72 3.03 5.75
N MET A 295 -31.12 4.12 5.26
CA MET A 295 -29.68 4.31 5.29
C MET A 295 -29.14 4.41 6.71
N GLU A 296 -29.84 5.09 7.63
CA GLU A 296 -29.46 5.12 9.06
C GLU A 296 -29.47 3.71 9.68
N THR A 297 -30.40 2.86 9.24
CA THR A 297 -30.54 1.49 9.73
C THR A 297 -29.41 0.59 9.20
N ILE A 298 -29.04 0.73 7.93
CA ILE A 298 -27.94 -0.02 7.32
C ILE A 298 -26.58 0.44 7.86
N GLU A 299 -26.42 1.73 8.14
CA GLU A 299 -25.20 2.30 8.72
C GLU A 299 -24.86 1.65 10.07
N LYS A 300 -25.87 1.28 10.87
CA LYS A 300 -25.69 0.53 12.14
C LYS A 300 -25.06 -0.86 11.94
N LEU A 301 -25.13 -1.42 10.73
CA LEU A 301 -24.55 -2.73 10.38
C LEU A 301 -23.10 -2.62 9.87
N ARG A 302 -22.57 -1.40 9.65
CA ARG A 302 -21.23 -1.19 9.08
C ARG A 302 -20.16 -1.97 9.81
N GLN A 303 -20.12 -1.86 11.13
CA GLN A 303 -19.11 -2.54 11.96
C GLN A 303 -19.20 -4.07 11.86
N GLU A 304 -20.41 -4.63 11.75
CA GLU A 304 -20.57 -6.07 11.58
C GLU A 304 -20.01 -6.55 10.23
N ILE A 305 -20.13 -5.74 9.16
CA ILE A 305 -19.68 -6.11 7.82
C ILE A 305 -18.18 -5.81 7.60
N THR A 306 -17.67 -4.67 8.08
CA THR A 306 -16.28 -4.23 7.84
C THR A 306 -15.28 -4.75 8.88
N SER A 307 -15.75 -5.24 10.04
CA SER A 307 -14.88 -5.71 11.14
C SER A 307 -13.87 -6.79 10.76
N GLY A 308 -14.13 -7.58 9.71
CA GLY A 308 -13.16 -8.54 9.19
C GLY A 308 -11.86 -7.89 8.75
N CYS A 309 -11.93 -6.79 8.01
CA CYS A 309 -10.77 -6.03 7.55
C CYS A 309 -10.08 -5.35 8.74
N THR A 310 -10.85 -4.63 9.56
CA THR A 310 -10.36 -3.84 10.70
C THR A 310 -9.64 -4.70 11.75
N ILE A 311 -10.24 -5.83 12.14
CA ILE A 311 -9.66 -6.75 13.12
C ILE A 311 -8.41 -7.45 12.57
N ARG A 312 -8.35 -7.79 11.27
CA ARG A 312 -7.13 -8.35 10.66
C ARG A 312 -6.01 -7.32 10.60
N LEU A 313 -6.33 -6.07 10.26
CA LEU A 313 -5.38 -4.98 10.23
C LEU A 313 -4.83 -4.70 11.63
N GLU A 314 -5.69 -4.70 12.65
CA GLU A 314 -5.32 -4.42 14.02
C GLU A 314 -4.59 -5.59 14.70
N ILE A 315 -4.93 -6.84 14.38
CA ILE A 315 -4.16 -8.02 14.82
C ILE A 315 -2.78 -8.04 14.15
N ALA A 316 -2.69 -7.69 12.86
CA ALA A 316 -1.41 -7.55 12.18
C ALA A 316 -0.58 -6.40 12.79
N HIS A 317 -1.24 -5.30 13.17
CA HIS A 317 -0.61 -4.12 13.77
C HIS A 317 -0.10 -4.38 15.20
N ARG A 318 -0.94 -4.94 16.08
CA ARG A 318 -0.58 -5.30 17.47
C ARG A 318 0.51 -6.38 17.55
N LYS A 319 0.58 -7.28 16.56
CA LYS A 319 1.66 -8.27 16.46
C LYS A 319 3.00 -7.66 16.01
N THR A 320 2.99 -6.61 15.20
CA THR A 320 4.22 -5.84 14.89
C THR A 320 4.68 -4.92 16.03
N GLU A 321 3.78 -4.51 16.92
CA GLU A 321 4.12 -3.63 18.06
C GLU A 321 4.61 -4.39 19.31
N SER A 322 4.13 -5.62 19.54
CA SER A 322 4.45 -6.41 20.75
C SER A 322 5.68 -7.31 20.62
N ALA A 323 6.12 -7.66 19.41
CA ALA A 323 7.30 -8.48 19.19
C ALA A 323 8.57 -7.61 19.03
N GLY A 324 9.18 -7.24 20.16
CA GLY A 324 10.48 -6.56 20.23
C GLY A 324 11.69 -7.41 19.81
N THR A 325 11.58 -8.27 18.79
CA THR A 325 12.68 -9.12 18.29
C THR A 325 12.67 -9.14 16.77
N ALA A 326 13.84 -9.35 16.17
CA ALA A 326 14.11 -9.19 14.74
C ALA A 326 13.02 -9.81 13.82
N SER A 327 12.79 -9.22 12.65
CA SER A 327 11.77 -9.68 11.69
C SER A 327 11.96 -11.17 11.36
N LEU A 328 10.86 -11.87 11.01
CA LEU A 328 10.90 -13.29 10.60
C LEU A 328 12.00 -13.57 9.55
N TYR A 329 12.26 -12.61 8.67
CA TYR A 329 13.38 -12.62 7.72
C TYR A 329 14.75 -12.74 8.38
N SER A 330 15.00 -11.98 9.45
CA SER A 330 16.24 -12.04 10.22
C SER A 330 16.33 -13.28 11.11
N GLN A 331 15.19 -13.79 11.60
CA GLN A 331 15.16 -15.03 12.40
C GLN A 331 15.42 -16.28 11.54
N LEU A 332 14.98 -16.26 10.28
CA LEU A 332 15.24 -17.31 9.29
C LEU A 332 16.65 -17.26 8.70
N GLY A 333 17.60 -16.50 9.24
CA GLY A 333 18.94 -16.41 8.65
C GLY A 333 18.98 -15.74 7.27
N ARG A 334 18.00 -14.86 6.97
CA ARG A 334 17.88 -14.11 5.71
C ARG A 334 17.76 -15.07 4.51
N LYS A 335 18.25 -14.68 3.33
CA LYS A 335 18.14 -15.48 2.09
C LYS A 335 18.65 -16.92 2.26
N ASP A 336 19.79 -17.11 2.90
CA ASP A 336 20.43 -18.42 3.01
C ASP A 336 19.63 -19.37 3.90
N GLY A 337 19.08 -18.89 5.01
CA GLY A 337 18.24 -19.74 5.85
C GLY A 337 16.81 -19.91 5.33
N ILE A 338 16.31 -19.04 4.43
CA ILE A 338 15.10 -19.32 3.62
C ILE A 338 15.35 -20.49 2.66
N VAL A 339 16.50 -20.50 1.96
CA VAL A 339 16.88 -21.60 1.07
C VAL A 339 17.02 -22.91 1.87
N GLU A 340 17.67 -22.86 3.02
CA GLU A 340 17.83 -24.02 3.91
C GLU A 340 16.47 -24.52 4.44
N PHE A 341 15.58 -23.61 4.84
CA PHE A 341 14.22 -23.95 5.25
C PHE A 341 13.46 -24.68 4.14
N VAL A 342 13.49 -24.16 2.91
CA VAL A 342 12.81 -24.78 1.76
C VAL A 342 13.42 -26.16 1.44
N ASN A 343 14.74 -26.32 1.53
CA ASN A 343 15.40 -27.60 1.33
C ASN A 343 14.98 -28.65 2.37
N LYS A 344 14.95 -28.29 3.65
CA LYS A 344 14.50 -29.19 4.74
C LYS A 344 13.02 -29.54 4.64
N LEU A 345 12.18 -28.57 4.25
CA LEU A 345 10.77 -28.79 3.99
C LEU A 345 10.55 -29.86 2.91
N PHE A 346 11.17 -29.70 1.73
CA PHE A 346 11.01 -30.66 0.64
C PHE A 346 11.59 -32.03 0.96
N LYS A 347 12.69 -32.11 1.72
CA LYS A 347 13.23 -33.39 2.22
C LYS A 347 12.20 -34.14 3.07
N ARG A 348 11.43 -33.43 3.90
CA ARG A 348 10.36 -34.01 4.73
C ARG A 348 9.12 -34.38 3.94
N LEU A 349 8.70 -33.55 2.99
CA LEU A 349 7.57 -33.86 2.10
C LEU A 349 7.81 -35.17 1.33
N HIS A 350 9.04 -35.42 0.87
CA HIS A 350 9.39 -36.67 0.19
C HIS A 350 9.52 -37.89 1.11
N ALA A 351 9.88 -37.68 2.37
CA ALA A 351 10.06 -38.76 3.35
C ALA A 351 8.74 -39.19 4.02
N ASP A 352 7.68 -38.37 3.98
CA ASP A 352 6.40 -38.67 4.63
C ASP A 352 5.53 -39.60 3.76
N PRO A 353 5.32 -40.88 4.16
CA PRO A 353 4.59 -41.86 3.34
C PRO A 353 3.12 -41.50 3.10
N ARG A 354 2.55 -40.55 3.86
CA ARG A 354 1.16 -40.12 3.72
C ARG A 354 0.94 -39.18 2.54
N ILE A 355 1.99 -38.49 2.09
CA ILE A 355 1.90 -37.47 1.03
C ILE A 355 3.02 -37.55 -0.02
N SER A 356 4.03 -38.40 0.18
CA SER A 356 5.20 -38.51 -0.69
C SER A 356 4.85 -38.86 -2.14
N TYR A 357 3.77 -39.63 -2.35
CA TYR A 357 3.28 -39.99 -3.67
C TYR A 357 2.85 -38.79 -4.52
N PHE A 358 2.37 -37.69 -3.91
CA PHE A 358 2.01 -36.45 -4.63
C PHE A 358 3.20 -35.75 -5.27
N PHE A 359 4.41 -36.03 -4.78
CA PHE A 359 5.64 -35.38 -5.23
C PHE A 359 6.53 -36.32 -6.07
N ALA A 360 6.08 -37.56 -6.30
CA ALA A 360 6.78 -38.51 -7.16
C ALA A 360 6.82 -38.02 -8.62
N GLY A 361 8.00 -38.02 -9.25
CA GLY A 361 8.18 -37.58 -10.64
C GLY A 361 8.26 -36.07 -10.87
N SER A 362 8.16 -35.23 -9.83
CA SER A 362 8.20 -33.77 -9.95
C SER A 362 9.63 -33.19 -9.98
N LYS A 363 9.86 -32.12 -10.75
CA LYS A 363 11.15 -31.38 -10.82
C LYS A 363 11.35 -30.51 -9.57
N THR A 364 11.53 -31.14 -8.42
CA THR A 364 11.50 -30.45 -7.12
C THR A 364 12.58 -29.40 -6.93
N ASP A 365 13.72 -29.50 -7.62
CA ASP A 365 14.78 -28.50 -7.52
C ASP A 365 14.37 -27.13 -8.10
N ILE A 366 13.62 -27.12 -9.21
CA ILE A 366 13.09 -25.88 -9.80
C ILE A 366 12.01 -25.26 -8.89
N ILE A 367 11.22 -26.11 -8.22
CA ILE A 367 10.16 -25.66 -7.31
C ILE A 367 10.76 -25.06 -6.03
N LYS A 368 11.80 -25.69 -5.47
CA LYS A 368 12.55 -25.16 -4.32
C LYS A 368 13.16 -23.80 -4.62
N GLU A 369 13.78 -23.64 -5.79
CA GLU A 369 14.39 -22.38 -6.22
C GLU A 369 13.36 -21.24 -6.29
N LYS A 370 12.24 -21.47 -7.01
CA LYS A 370 11.17 -20.47 -7.17
C LYS A 370 10.47 -20.13 -5.86
N LEU A 371 10.23 -21.12 -5.00
CA LEU A 371 9.59 -20.90 -3.70
C LEU A 371 10.51 -20.09 -2.75
N SER A 372 11.81 -20.36 -2.77
CA SER A 372 12.79 -19.59 -1.99
C SER A 372 12.82 -18.12 -2.41
N LEU A 373 12.78 -17.87 -3.73
CA LEU A 373 12.73 -16.51 -4.29
C LEU A 373 11.44 -15.76 -3.88
N TYR A 374 10.30 -16.45 -3.92
CA TYR A 374 9.00 -15.89 -3.55
C TYR A 374 8.93 -15.53 -2.06
N LEU A 375 9.46 -16.38 -1.18
CA LEU A 375 9.49 -16.13 0.27
C LEU A 375 10.44 -14.98 0.63
N ASP A 376 11.59 -14.84 -0.04
CA ASP A 376 12.51 -13.70 0.13
C ASP A 376 11.83 -12.36 -0.21
N GLN A 377 11.00 -12.34 -1.27
CA GLN A 377 10.25 -11.15 -1.69
C GLN A 377 9.13 -10.77 -0.72
N ILE A 378 8.36 -11.74 -0.23
CA ILE A 378 7.24 -11.51 0.69
C ILE A 378 7.69 -11.05 2.07
N PHE A 379 8.83 -11.56 2.54
CA PHE A 379 9.35 -11.21 3.86
C PHE A 379 10.17 -9.90 3.87
N GLY A 380 10.22 -9.16 2.75
CA GLY A 380 10.58 -7.74 2.71
C GLY A 380 12.08 -7.42 2.69
N GLY A 381 12.93 -8.30 2.17
CA GLY A 381 14.38 -8.19 2.36
C GLY A 381 15.04 -6.92 1.79
N ALA A 382 14.75 -6.48 0.56
CA ALA A 382 15.57 -5.44 -0.08
C ALA A 382 15.05 -4.01 0.12
N ILE A 383 13.78 -3.75 -0.20
CA ILE A 383 13.21 -2.37 -0.20
C ILE A 383 13.03 -1.85 1.22
N THR A 384 12.56 -2.68 2.17
CA THR A 384 12.39 -2.26 3.56
C THR A 384 13.74 -1.99 4.23
N ASN A 385 14.78 -2.77 3.90
CA ASN A 385 16.14 -2.53 4.37
C ASN A 385 16.77 -1.28 3.73
N LEU A 386 16.52 -1.03 2.44
CA LEU A 386 16.89 0.22 1.78
C LEU A 386 16.26 1.42 2.48
N VAL A 387 14.94 1.42 2.64
CA VAL A 387 14.17 2.50 3.28
C VAL A 387 14.59 2.70 4.74
N THR A 388 14.87 1.62 5.46
CA THR A 388 15.36 1.69 6.83
C THR A 388 16.72 2.40 6.92
N ARG A 389 17.68 2.04 6.05
CA ARG A 389 18.99 2.68 5.99
C ARG A 389 18.94 4.13 5.53
N VAL A 390 18.11 4.44 4.53
CA VAL A 390 17.90 5.83 4.09
C VAL A 390 17.37 6.67 5.25
N TYR A 391 16.43 6.13 6.03
CA TYR A 391 15.89 6.83 7.20
C TYR A 391 16.95 7.04 8.30
N GLU A 392 17.77 6.02 8.57
CA GLU A 392 18.85 6.10 9.55
C GLU A 392 19.89 7.16 9.13
N GLN A 393 20.23 7.22 7.85
CA GLN A 393 21.09 8.27 7.30
C GLN A 393 20.41 9.64 7.34
N ALA A 394 19.11 9.73 7.11
CA ALA A 394 18.37 11.00 7.16
C ALA A 394 18.28 11.60 8.57
N ILE A 395 18.27 10.77 9.63
CA ILE A 395 18.32 11.26 11.02
C ILE A 395 19.68 11.89 11.34
N VAL A 396 20.77 11.42 10.74
CA VAL A 396 22.11 11.97 11.00
C VAL A 396 22.55 13.04 10.00
N ASP A 397 21.89 13.12 8.83
CA ASP A 397 22.14 14.16 7.83
C ASP A 397 21.61 15.52 8.33
N THR A 398 22.51 16.50 8.46
CA THR A 398 22.18 17.83 8.98
C THR A 398 21.15 18.58 8.15
N ARG A 399 20.95 18.23 6.87
CA ARG A 399 19.98 18.87 5.98
C ARG A 399 18.57 18.28 6.11
N LEU A 400 18.45 17.07 6.69
CA LEU A 400 17.20 16.31 6.74
C LEU A 400 16.71 16.05 8.16
N ARG A 401 17.61 16.03 9.14
CA ARG A 401 17.32 15.62 10.52
C ARG A 401 16.08 16.28 11.12
N SER A 402 15.89 17.57 10.89
CA SER A 402 14.75 18.36 11.38
C SER A 402 13.38 17.80 10.95
N PHE A 403 13.31 17.15 9.79
CA PHE A 403 12.10 16.54 9.23
C PHE A 403 11.88 15.09 9.70
N PHE A 404 12.95 14.37 10.03
CA PHE A 404 12.94 12.94 10.35
C PHE A 404 13.01 12.62 11.85
N GLU A 405 13.43 13.57 12.69
CA GLU A 405 13.44 13.43 14.15
C GLU A 405 12.02 13.49 14.73
N LYS A 406 11.36 12.34 14.79
CA LYS A 406 9.97 12.18 15.27
C LYS A 406 9.88 11.10 16.35
N ASN A 407 8.72 11.00 16.99
CA ASN A 407 8.47 9.89 17.93
C ASN A 407 8.49 8.52 17.21
N LYS A 408 8.73 7.46 17.98
CA LYS A 408 8.89 6.09 17.46
C LYS A 408 7.72 5.63 16.58
N ALA A 409 6.48 5.95 16.97
CA ALA A 409 5.28 5.59 16.19
C ALA A 409 5.25 6.29 14.82
N LYS A 410 5.58 7.58 14.78
CA LYS A 410 5.62 8.36 13.54
C LYS A 410 6.79 7.93 12.64
N ILE A 411 7.94 7.60 13.20
CA ILE A 411 9.07 7.01 12.46
C ILE A 411 8.62 5.76 11.69
N GLN A 412 7.96 4.82 12.38
CA GLN A 412 7.49 3.58 11.76
C GLN A 412 6.43 3.83 10.69
N SER A 413 5.52 4.78 10.93
CA SER A 413 4.54 5.22 9.95
C SER A 413 5.20 5.77 8.68
N ILE A 414 6.21 6.63 8.81
CA ILE A 414 6.94 7.22 7.67
C ILE A 414 7.71 6.13 6.92
N LYS A 415 8.46 5.26 7.61
CA LYS A 415 9.18 4.13 6.99
C LYS A 415 8.23 3.23 6.20
N LYS A 416 7.07 2.90 6.75
CA LYS A 416 6.04 2.10 6.08
C LYS A 416 5.55 2.80 4.80
N LYS A 417 5.10 4.05 4.89
CA LYS A 417 4.60 4.80 3.74
C LYS A 417 5.65 4.96 2.65
N MET A 418 6.90 5.23 3.03
CA MET A 418 8.02 5.32 2.10
C MET A 418 8.33 3.97 1.43
N SER A 419 8.29 2.85 2.17
CA SER A 419 8.41 1.50 1.57
C SER A 419 7.28 1.18 0.61
N GLN A 420 6.03 1.55 0.93
CA GLN A 420 4.88 1.36 0.04
C GLN A 420 5.03 2.16 -1.25
N TYR A 421 5.47 3.41 -1.15
CA TYR A 421 5.72 4.26 -2.31
C TYR A 421 6.83 3.70 -3.20
N VAL A 422 8.00 3.40 -2.61
CA VAL A 422 9.15 2.84 -3.34
C VAL A 422 8.82 1.48 -3.95
N CYS A 423 8.05 0.64 -3.26
CA CYS A 423 7.58 -0.65 -3.78
C CYS A 423 6.70 -0.46 -5.02
N GLY A 424 5.70 0.43 -4.96
CA GLY A 424 4.84 0.73 -6.10
C GLY A 424 5.61 1.31 -7.29
N LEU A 425 6.59 2.16 -7.01
CA LEU A 425 7.42 2.81 -8.04
C LEU A 425 8.23 1.82 -8.88
N VAL A 426 8.74 0.75 -8.27
CA VAL A 426 9.50 -0.29 -8.97
C VAL A 426 8.62 -1.42 -9.51
N GLY A 427 7.31 -1.22 -9.58
CA GLY A 427 6.35 -2.19 -10.11
C GLY A 427 5.93 -3.28 -9.12
N GLY A 428 6.17 -3.07 -7.82
CA GLY A 428 5.75 -3.99 -6.76
C GLY A 428 4.24 -3.97 -6.49
N PRO A 429 3.72 -5.00 -5.79
CA PRO A 429 2.29 -5.21 -5.60
C PRO A 429 1.66 -4.22 -4.60
N ILE A 430 2.46 -3.55 -3.79
CA ILE A 430 2.01 -2.62 -2.76
C ILE A 430 2.23 -1.19 -3.26
N LYS A 431 1.16 -0.39 -3.29
CA LYS A 431 1.19 1.00 -3.76
C LYS A 431 0.81 1.96 -2.63
N TYR A 432 1.40 3.14 -2.66
CA TYR A 432 0.98 4.30 -1.88
C TYR A 432 0.22 5.25 -2.80
N ASP A 433 -0.86 5.86 -2.32
CA ASP A 433 -1.63 6.81 -3.13
C ASP A 433 -0.85 8.12 -3.30
N GLU A 434 -0.60 8.51 -4.55
CA GLU A 434 0.10 9.76 -4.86
C GLU A 434 -0.71 10.98 -4.46
N ALA A 435 -2.05 10.87 -4.38
CA ALA A 435 -2.92 11.95 -3.90
C ALA A 435 -2.62 12.34 -2.45
N ASP A 436 -2.12 11.41 -1.64
CA ASP A 436 -1.77 11.66 -0.24
C ASP A 436 -0.40 12.34 -0.05
N LEU A 437 0.45 12.36 -1.07
CA LEU A 437 1.81 12.94 -0.96
C LEU A 437 1.75 14.46 -0.77
N GLN A 438 1.00 15.16 -1.61
CA GLN A 438 0.99 16.62 -1.59
C GLN A 438 0.38 17.19 -0.29
N PRO A 439 -0.81 16.75 0.18
CA PRO A 439 -1.37 17.25 1.44
C PRO A 439 -0.48 16.95 2.65
N ALA A 440 0.19 15.79 2.67
CA ALA A 440 1.06 15.41 3.78
C ALA A 440 2.32 16.27 3.90
N HIS A 441 2.78 16.87 2.80
CA HIS A 441 4.01 17.69 2.76
C HIS A 441 3.73 19.19 2.60
N TYR A 442 2.50 19.61 2.31
CA TYR A 442 2.15 21.00 1.98
C TYR A 442 2.55 22.02 3.07
N ALA A 443 2.21 21.71 4.33
CA ALA A 443 2.52 22.56 5.48
C ALA A 443 3.97 22.41 5.97
N ILE A 444 4.77 21.56 5.34
CA ILE A 444 6.17 21.30 5.70
C ILE A 444 7.06 22.12 4.77
N ASN A 445 8.03 22.86 5.31
CA ASN A 445 8.96 23.71 4.54
C ASN A 445 10.06 22.87 3.85
N ILE A 446 9.67 21.87 3.06
CA ILE A 446 10.61 21.04 2.30
C ILE A 446 10.93 21.76 0.98
N THR A 447 12.21 22.04 0.76
CA THR A 447 12.71 22.75 -0.42
C THR A 447 13.33 21.75 -1.41
N ASN A 448 13.68 22.21 -2.62
CA ASN A 448 14.46 21.41 -3.57
C ASN A 448 15.78 20.93 -2.97
N PHE A 449 16.43 21.75 -2.14
CA PHE A 449 17.67 21.39 -1.44
C PHE A 449 17.48 20.16 -0.53
N HIS A 450 16.38 20.10 0.23
CA HIS A 450 16.05 18.95 1.06
C HIS A 450 15.70 17.72 0.21
N PHE A 451 14.98 17.91 -0.90
CA PHE A 451 14.63 16.80 -1.81
C PHE A 451 15.86 16.20 -2.50
N ASP A 452 16.83 17.03 -2.89
CA ASP A 452 18.08 16.55 -3.47
C ASP A 452 18.92 15.78 -2.44
N ALA A 453 18.93 16.21 -1.17
CA ALA A 453 19.59 15.48 -0.09
C ALA A 453 19.02 14.06 0.10
N ILE A 454 17.69 13.87 0.06
CA ILE A 454 17.12 12.51 0.19
C ILE A 454 17.46 11.62 -1.02
N LEU A 455 17.50 12.19 -2.24
CA LEU A 455 17.94 11.46 -3.44
C LEU A 455 19.41 11.03 -3.36
N GLU A 456 20.27 11.84 -2.76
CA GLU A 456 21.67 11.49 -2.48
C GLU A 456 21.77 10.30 -1.52
N LEU A 457 20.94 10.26 -0.46
CA LEU A 457 20.91 9.13 0.47
C LEU A 457 20.43 7.83 -0.20
N PHE A 458 19.38 7.91 -1.03
CA PHE A 458 18.92 6.78 -1.84
C PHE A 458 20.03 6.28 -2.78
N ARG A 459 20.70 7.20 -3.48
CA ARG A 459 21.85 6.86 -4.34
C ARG A 459 22.93 6.16 -3.54
N GLY A 460 23.35 6.74 -2.40
CA GLY A 460 24.39 6.20 -1.54
C GLY A 460 24.09 4.79 -1.06
N CYS A 461 22.87 4.55 -0.55
CA CYS A 461 22.44 3.24 -0.10
C CYS A 461 22.41 2.20 -1.24
N LEU A 462 21.87 2.56 -2.41
CA LEU A 462 21.81 1.65 -3.56
C LEU A 462 23.19 1.34 -4.15
N THR A 463 24.10 2.32 -4.18
CA THR A 463 25.49 2.08 -4.60
C THR A 463 26.25 1.23 -3.61
N GLY A 464 25.98 1.37 -2.30
CA GLY A 464 26.56 0.52 -1.26
C GLY A 464 26.10 -0.94 -1.35
N ASP A 465 24.95 -1.20 -1.98
CA ASP A 465 24.44 -2.54 -2.26
C ASP A 465 25.01 -3.16 -3.55
N ASN A 466 25.98 -2.51 -4.20
CA ASN A 466 26.52 -2.91 -5.51
C ASN A 466 25.46 -3.04 -6.61
N ILE A 467 24.39 -2.24 -6.56
CA ILE A 467 23.40 -2.18 -7.63
C ILE A 467 23.99 -1.43 -8.83
N ASP A 468 23.78 -1.98 -10.04
CA ASP A 468 24.29 -1.43 -11.28
C ASP A 468 23.90 0.04 -11.49
N ARG A 469 24.88 0.88 -11.85
CA ARG A 469 24.71 2.32 -12.01
C ARG A 469 23.54 2.72 -12.92
N PRO A 470 23.26 2.04 -14.05
CA PRO A 470 22.06 2.31 -14.86
C PRO A 470 20.75 2.11 -14.10
N ILE A 471 20.66 1.06 -13.28
CA ILE A 471 19.48 0.75 -12.46
C ILE A 471 19.30 1.83 -11.40
N VAL A 472 20.37 2.23 -10.71
CA VAL A 472 20.33 3.34 -9.73
C VAL A 472 19.86 4.63 -10.40
N ARG A 473 20.38 4.94 -11.60
CA ARG A 473 19.98 6.13 -12.36
C ARG A 473 18.50 6.09 -12.71
N ASP A 474 17.99 4.96 -13.19
CA ASP A 474 16.60 4.85 -13.63
C ASP A 474 15.64 4.84 -12.43
N PHE A 475 16.05 4.29 -11.29
CA PHE A 475 15.37 4.45 -10.00
C PHE A 475 15.27 5.92 -9.57
N LEU A 476 16.39 6.66 -9.58
CA LEU A 476 16.39 8.08 -9.20
C LEU A 476 15.56 8.94 -10.16
N LYS A 477 15.54 8.62 -11.46
CA LYS A 477 14.64 9.28 -12.42
C LYS A 477 13.17 9.02 -12.09
N ALA A 478 12.83 7.79 -11.71
CA ALA A 478 11.47 7.43 -11.34
C ALA A 478 10.99 8.21 -10.10
N LEU A 479 11.90 8.60 -9.20
CA LEU A 479 11.58 9.46 -8.05
C LEU A 479 11.42 10.96 -8.39
N GLN A 480 11.87 11.43 -9.55
CA GLN A 480 11.84 12.88 -9.87
C GLN A 480 10.43 13.49 -9.95
N PRO A 481 9.40 12.84 -10.53
CA PRO A 481 8.03 13.38 -10.54
C PRO A 481 7.49 13.73 -9.14
N VAL A 482 7.94 13.01 -8.11
CA VAL A 482 7.57 13.23 -6.70
C VAL A 482 8.07 14.57 -6.18
N ARG A 483 9.14 15.12 -6.75
CA ARG A 483 9.73 16.40 -6.34
C ARG A 483 8.66 17.47 -6.24
N ARG A 484 7.85 17.62 -7.30
CA ARG A 484 6.77 18.61 -7.33
C ARG A 484 5.80 18.37 -6.17
N LEU A 485 5.34 17.14 -5.96
CA LEU A 485 4.36 16.83 -4.91
C LEU A 485 4.87 17.15 -3.50
N VAL A 486 6.18 16.95 -3.26
CA VAL A 486 6.79 17.18 -1.95
C VAL A 486 7.15 18.66 -1.73
N THR A 487 7.61 19.38 -2.75
CA THR A 487 8.07 20.78 -2.59
C THR A 487 6.98 21.82 -2.87
N THR A 488 5.84 21.43 -3.47
CA THR A 488 4.79 22.37 -3.90
C THR A 488 4.32 23.31 -2.79
N GLY A 489 4.17 22.80 -1.57
CA GLY A 489 3.73 23.62 -0.44
C GLY A 489 4.65 24.81 -0.17
N PHE A 490 5.95 24.56 -0.10
CA PHE A 490 6.96 25.62 0.04
C PHE A 490 7.03 26.51 -1.20
N THR A 491 7.05 25.93 -2.41
CA THR A 491 7.17 26.68 -3.66
C THR A 491 6.01 27.68 -3.84
N LEU A 492 4.77 27.25 -3.62
CA LEU A 492 3.58 28.09 -3.80
C LEU A 492 3.54 29.20 -2.74
N ARG A 493 3.74 28.85 -1.46
CA ARG A 493 3.76 29.81 -0.35
C ARG A 493 4.87 30.84 -0.53
N SER A 494 6.04 30.40 -0.99
CA SER A 494 7.17 31.30 -1.28
C SER A 494 6.89 32.26 -2.44
N GLU A 495 6.23 31.79 -3.49
CA GLU A 495 5.85 32.61 -4.64
C GLU A 495 4.80 33.67 -4.26
N LEU A 496 3.78 33.29 -3.49
CA LEU A 496 2.76 34.20 -2.99
C LEU A 496 3.37 35.26 -2.06
N ALA A 497 4.24 34.83 -1.14
CA ALA A 497 4.99 35.72 -0.26
C ALA A 497 5.84 36.73 -1.05
N LYS A 498 6.58 36.29 -2.07
CA LYS A 498 7.38 37.18 -2.94
C LYS A 498 6.52 38.23 -3.62
N ARG A 499 5.38 37.85 -4.21
CA ARG A 499 4.43 38.79 -4.86
C ARG A 499 3.86 39.81 -3.88
N ASN A 500 3.63 39.42 -2.63
CA ASN A 500 3.19 40.38 -1.61
C ASN A 500 4.31 41.35 -1.22
N LEU A 501 5.56 40.88 -1.21
CA LEU A 501 6.75 41.69 -0.92
C LEU A 501 7.10 42.68 -2.04
N GLU A 502 6.70 42.42 -3.29
CA GLU A 502 6.82 43.37 -4.41
C GLU A 502 6.09 44.69 -4.14
N LYS A 503 5.08 44.68 -3.26
CA LYS A 503 4.35 45.89 -2.83
C LYS A 503 5.14 46.77 -1.85
N GLY A 504 6.35 46.34 -1.45
CA GLY A 504 7.26 47.06 -0.56
C GLY A 504 7.45 46.35 0.78
N ARG A 505 8.72 46.16 1.20
CA ARG A 505 9.06 45.55 2.50
C ARG A 505 8.60 46.40 3.68
N ASP A 506 8.48 47.71 3.52
CA ASP A 506 7.94 48.64 4.52
C ASP A 506 6.52 48.26 4.99
N GLN A 507 5.72 47.60 4.14
CA GLN A 507 4.42 47.07 4.54
C GLN A 507 4.56 45.89 5.50
N LEU A 508 5.55 45.00 5.29
CA LEU A 508 5.83 43.88 6.20
C LEU A 508 6.28 44.41 7.56
N PHE A 509 7.16 45.41 7.61
CA PHE A 509 7.55 46.09 8.84
C PHE A 509 6.35 46.62 9.63
N LYS A 510 5.40 47.28 8.97
CA LYS A 510 4.16 47.78 9.59
C LYS A 510 3.26 46.66 10.09
N LYS A 511 3.04 45.61 9.29
CA LYS A 511 2.24 44.43 9.68
C LYS A 511 2.78 43.73 10.91
N LEU A 512 4.11 43.73 11.10
CA LEU A 512 4.79 43.13 12.25
C LEU A 512 4.78 44.02 13.50
N GLY A 513 4.09 45.16 13.48
CA GLY A 513 4.02 46.08 14.61
C GLY A 513 5.26 46.97 14.75
N GLU A 514 5.95 47.24 13.63
CA GLU A 514 7.13 48.09 13.58
C GLU A 514 8.25 47.64 14.54
N SER A 515 9.04 48.57 15.09
CA SER A 515 10.17 48.21 15.96
C SER A 515 9.72 47.49 17.23
N ASP A 516 8.64 47.94 17.86
CA ASP A 516 8.19 47.41 19.15
C ASP A 516 7.57 46.01 19.00
N GLY A 517 6.79 45.80 17.93
CA GLY A 517 6.23 44.49 17.59
C GLY A 517 7.32 43.47 17.25
N ILE A 518 8.36 43.87 16.51
CA ILE A 518 9.49 42.99 16.20
C ILE A 518 10.29 42.66 17.47
N ILE A 519 10.53 43.63 18.36
CA ILE A 519 11.21 43.37 19.65
C ILE A 519 10.40 42.37 20.48
N ALA A 520 9.08 42.55 20.58
CA ALA A 520 8.20 41.62 21.28
C ALA A 520 8.19 40.22 20.64
N LEU A 521 8.24 40.13 19.31
CA LEU A 521 8.38 38.87 18.58
C LEU A 521 9.71 38.18 18.91
N ILE A 522 10.82 38.93 18.97
CA ILE A 522 12.13 38.38 19.35
C ILE A 522 12.11 37.86 20.79
N ASP A 523 11.45 38.54 21.72
CA ASP A 523 11.32 38.03 23.09
C ASP A 523 10.52 36.71 23.14
N LYS A 524 9.41 36.61 22.39
CA LYS A 524 8.67 35.36 22.23
C LYS A 524 9.51 34.26 21.59
N LEU A 525 10.24 34.59 20.53
CA LEU A 525 11.15 33.66 19.85
C LEU A 525 12.19 33.11 20.82
N PHE A 526 12.82 33.94 21.64
CA PHE A 526 13.79 33.46 22.63
C PHE A 526 13.15 32.59 23.72
N GLY A 527 11.89 32.83 24.07
CA GLY A 527 11.14 31.93 24.95
C GLY A 527 11.00 30.52 24.37
N VAL A 528 10.71 30.41 23.06
CA VAL A 528 10.62 29.12 22.35
C VAL A 528 12.01 28.51 22.13
N LEU A 529 12.97 29.31 21.69
CA LEU A 529 14.32 28.91 21.31
C LEU A 529 15.10 28.37 22.52
N LEU A 530 14.99 29.00 23.68
CA LEU A 530 15.66 28.53 24.90
C LEU A 530 15.05 27.23 25.44
N ALA A 531 13.79 26.94 25.11
CA ALA A 531 13.14 25.66 25.42
C ALA A 531 13.46 24.56 24.40
N ASP A 532 14.00 24.91 23.22
CA ASP A 532 14.31 23.95 22.17
C ASP A 532 15.70 23.31 22.37
N THR A 533 15.70 22.03 22.75
CA THR A 533 16.91 21.21 22.93
C THR A 533 17.81 21.13 21.69
N ARG A 534 17.32 21.50 20.51
CA ARG A 534 18.10 21.47 19.25
C ARG A 534 19.07 22.66 19.14
N VAL A 535 18.80 23.77 19.85
CA VAL A 535 19.52 25.05 19.69
C VAL A 535 19.85 25.74 21.01
N ASN A 536 19.26 25.35 22.13
CA ASN A 536 19.46 25.98 23.43
C ASN A 536 20.92 25.91 23.93
N ASP A 537 21.68 24.86 23.58
CA ASP A 537 23.08 24.68 23.95
C ASP A 537 23.99 25.82 23.48
N PHE A 538 23.65 26.50 22.38
CA PHE A 538 24.38 27.69 21.90
C PHE A 538 24.29 28.89 22.86
N PHE A 539 23.35 28.84 23.81
CA PHE A 539 23.04 29.89 24.77
C PHE A 539 23.29 29.47 26.23
N ALA A 540 23.44 28.18 26.52
CA ALA A 540 23.52 27.64 27.88
C ALA A 540 24.62 28.25 28.77
N ASN A 541 25.77 28.63 28.18
CA ASN A 541 26.90 29.20 28.91
C ASN A 541 26.99 30.74 28.82
N ARG A 542 25.89 31.42 28.44
CA ARG A 542 25.86 32.88 28.27
C ARG A 542 25.15 33.53 29.46
N THR A 543 25.71 34.63 29.94
CA THR A 543 25.04 35.49 30.92
C THR A 543 23.77 36.08 30.32
N GLU A 544 22.79 36.39 31.16
CA GLU A 544 21.54 37.06 30.75
C GLU A 544 21.82 38.33 29.93
N THR A 545 22.79 39.13 30.38
CA THR A 545 23.27 40.33 29.66
C THR A 545 23.77 40.05 28.24
N LYS A 546 24.37 38.88 28.01
CA LYS A 546 24.88 38.48 26.69
C LYS A 546 23.77 37.94 25.80
N VAL A 547 22.78 37.26 26.37
CA VAL A 547 21.56 36.84 25.65
C VAL A 547 20.78 38.07 25.19
N ASP A 548 20.61 39.08 26.04
CA ASP A 548 19.95 40.35 25.68
C ASP A 548 20.69 41.11 24.57
N SER A 549 22.03 41.09 24.60
CA SER A 549 22.82 41.65 23.49
C SER A 549 22.58 40.92 22.17
N ILE A 550 22.39 39.59 22.20
CA ILE A 550 22.11 38.79 21.00
C ILE A 550 20.69 39.10 20.50
N LYS A 551 19.69 39.17 21.40
CA LYS A 551 18.32 39.58 21.07
C LYS A 551 18.30 40.92 20.33
N LYS A 552 19.01 41.93 20.85
CA LYS A 552 19.12 43.25 20.21
C LYS A 552 19.78 43.19 18.84
N GLY A 553 20.80 42.35 18.68
CA GLY A 553 21.48 42.15 17.40
C GLY A 553 20.53 41.53 16.36
N ILE A 554 19.86 40.44 16.71
CA ILE A 554 18.87 39.76 15.84
C ILE A 554 17.72 40.70 15.50
N ALA A 555 17.16 41.40 16.49
CA ALA A 555 16.09 42.39 16.25
C ALA A 555 16.52 43.45 15.24
N THR A 556 17.76 43.94 15.33
CA THR A 556 18.27 44.96 14.39
C THR A 556 18.39 44.41 12.97
N VAL A 557 18.96 43.20 12.81
CA VAL A 557 19.06 42.53 11.50
C VAL A 557 17.69 42.28 10.88
N LEU A 558 16.71 41.80 11.67
CA LEU A 558 15.38 41.52 11.15
C LEU A 558 14.57 42.79 10.86
N ILE A 559 14.71 43.85 11.69
CA ILE A 559 14.12 45.16 11.40
C ILE A 559 14.64 45.67 10.04
N GLU A 560 15.95 45.60 9.79
CA GLU A 560 16.52 45.98 8.49
C GLU A 560 15.99 45.09 7.36
N THR A 561 16.00 43.77 7.56
CA THR A 561 15.54 42.77 6.57
C THR A 561 14.11 43.02 6.12
N TRP A 562 13.25 43.44 7.05
CA TRP A 562 11.84 43.72 6.80
C TRP A 562 11.56 45.19 6.45
N GLY A 563 12.57 46.02 6.19
CA GLY A 563 12.38 47.39 5.67
C GLY A 563 12.16 48.48 6.73
N GLY A 564 12.50 48.20 7.99
CA GLY A 564 12.49 49.20 9.06
C GLY A 564 13.70 50.16 9.01
N PRO A 565 13.67 51.24 9.82
CA PRO A 565 14.63 52.35 9.72
C PRO A 565 16.00 52.05 10.33
N LYS A 566 16.17 50.93 11.04
CA LYS A 566 17.43 50.57 11.70
C LYS A 566 18.33 49.84 10.70
N THR A 567 19.59 50.26 10.62
CA THR A 567 20.64 49.56 9.87
C THR A 567 21.54 48.82 10.83
N TYR A 568 21.83 47.56 10.54
CA TYR A 568 22.75 46.75 11.30
C TYR A 568 24.21 47.20 11.04
N GLN A 569 24.81 47.81 12.06
CA GLN A 569 26.20 48.29 12.03
C GLN A 569 27.17 47.33 12.74
N GLY A 570 26.72 46.11 13.05
CA GLY A 570 27.49 45.13 13.81
C GLY A 570 28.50 44.36 12.95
N ARG A 571 29.17 43.40 13.57
CA ARG A 571 30.07 42.47 12.85
C ARG A 571 29.31 41.72 11.76
N GLU A 572 29.96 41.43 10.64
CA GLU A 572 29.39 40.62 9.56
C GLU A 572 28.81 39.30 10.11
N ILE A 573 27.61 38.95 9.63
CA ILE A 573 26.84 37.80 10.11
C ILE A 573 27.67 36.50 10.02
N ALA A 574 28.41 36.30 8.93
CA ALA A 574 29.30 35.14 8.76
C ALA A 574 30.42 35.08 9.80
N ASN A 575 30.99 36.22 10.18
CA ASN A 575 32.08 36.29 11.15
C ASN A 575 31.58 36.05 12.58
N ILE A 576 30.31 36.37 12.87
CA ILE A 576 29.71 36.08 14.18
C ILE A 576 29.56 34.58 14.39
N HIS A 577 29.15 33.86 13.33
CA HIS A 577 28.77 32.45 13.42
C HIS A 577 29.89 31.47 13.07
N ARG A 578 31.03 31.96 12.57
CA ARG A 578 32.19 31.16 12.13
C ARG A 578 32.60 30.08 13.11
N ASP A 579 32.73 30.44 14.39
CA ASP A 579 33.24 29.53 15.43
C ASP A 579 32.12 28.94 16.30
N VAL A 580 30.86 29.11 15.90
CA VAL A 580 29.68 28.66 16.65
C VAL A 580 29.32 27.20 16.33
N GLY A 581 29.74 26.69 15.15
CA GLY A 581 29.43 25.32 14.73
C GLY A 581 27.98 25.13 14.24
N LEU A 582 27.35 26.19 13.72
CA LEU A 582 26.03 26.10 13.12
C LEU A 582 26.06 25.28 11.81
N ASN A 583 24.95 24.59 11.53
CA ASN A 583 24.75 23.81 10.31
C ASN A 583 23.28 23.94 9.88
N ASP A 584 22.87 23.31 8.78
CA ASP A 584 21.50 23.42 8.27
C ASP A 584 20.44 22.98 9.29
N TYR A 585 20.72 21.97 10.11
CA TYR A 585 19.80 21.47 11.13
C TYR A 585 19.48 22.54 12.17
N HIS A 586 20.50 23.29 12.63
CA HIS A 586 20.32 24.38 13.58
C HIS A 586 19.55 25.56 12.95
N PHE A 587 19.80 25.89 11.68
CA PHE A 587 19.08 26.97 11.00
C PHE A 587 17.61 26.61 10.72
N ASP A 588 17.33 25.36 10.33
CA ASP A 588 15.95 24.87 10.18
C ASP A 588 15.19 24.84 11.51
N ALA A 589 15.88 24.48 12.61
CA ALA A 589 15.31 24.54 13.94
C ALA A 589 14.92 25.98 14.31
N PHE A 590 15.81 26.95 14.02
CA PHE A 590 15.54 28.38 14.19
C PHE A 590 14.33 28.86 13.40
N LEU A 591 14.20 28.49 12.11
CA LEU A 591 13.02 28.85 11.30
C LEU A 591 11.72 28.25 11.85
N ALA A 592 11.78 27.00 12.33
CA ALA A 592 10.63 26.35 12.96
C ALA A 592 10.21 27.06 14.26
N ASP A 593 11.17 27.54 15.06
CA ASP A 593 10.87 28.29 16.28
C ASP A 593 10.38 29.71 16.00
N LEU A 594 10.89 30.35 14.94
CA LEU A 594 10.36 31.62 14.43
C LEU A 594 8.90 31.48 13.99
N GLN A 595 8.58 30.41 13.25
CA GLN A 595 7.21 30.11 12.87
C GLN A 595 6.31 29.90 14.10
N LYS A 596 6.74 29.14 15.11
CA LYS A 596 5.99 28.97 16.37
C LYS A 596 5.79 30.29 17.11
N ALA A 597 6.81 31.14 17.16
CA ALA A 597 6.73 32.44 17.83
C ALA A 597 5.74 33.38 17.13
N LEU A 598 5.71 33.40 15.79
CA LEU A 598 4.74 34.13 14.99
C LEU A 598 3.31 33.62 15.19
N MET A 599 3.11 32.29 15.16
CA MET A 599 1.80 31.69 15.47
C MET A 599 1.33 32.05 16.88
N GLY A 600 2.22 31.98 17.88
CA GLY A 600 1.93 32.42 19.26
C GLY A 600 1.78 33.94 19.42
N ALA A 601 2.10 34.72 18.39
CA ALA A 601 1.80 36.15 18.30
C ALA A 601 0.50 36.44 17.52
N GLY A 602 -0.19 35.41 17.02
CA GLY A 602 -1.43 35.57 16.26
C GLY A 602 -1.22 35.95 14.80
N ALA A 603 -0.01 35.78 14.25
CA ALA A 603 0.24 35.97 12.83
C ALA A 603 -0.52 34.92 12.01
N ASP A 604 -1.13 35.35 10.90
CA ASP A 604 -1.72 34.46 9.92
C ASP A 604 -0.66 33.72 9.09
N GLU A 605 -1.07 32.67 8.37
CA GLU A 605 -0.17 31.82 7.58
C GLU A 605 0.55 32.62 6.48
N GLN A 606 -0.13 33.60 5.88
CA GLN A 606 0.43 34.45 4.84
C GLN A 606 1.57 35.34 5.38
N LEU A 607 1.38 35.95 6.55
CA LEU A 607 2.40 36.76 7.22
C LEU A 607 3.59 35.89 7.67
N ILE A 608 3.32 34.67 8.14
CA ILE A 608 4.37 33.71 8.49
C ILE A 608 5.22 33.38 7.27
N ASP A 609 4.60 33.08 6.13
CA ASP A 609 5.31 32.77 4.89
C ASP A 609 6.14 33.96 4.38
N GLU A 610 5.59 35.18 4.42
CA GLU A 610 6.30 36.43 4.10
C GLU A 610 7.57 36.58 4.95
N VAL A 611 7.49 36.26 6.25
CA VAL A 611 8.64 36.29 7.16
C VAL A 611 9.65 35.18 6.85
N ILE A 612 9.23 33.93 6.68
CA ILE A 612 10.15 32.81 6.45
C ILE A 612 10.94 33.01 5.14
N VAL A 613 10.27 33.47 4.08
CA VAL A 613 10.89 33.68 2.77
C VAL A 613 11.92 34.80 2.78
N THR A 614 11.74 35.83 3.62
CA THR A 614 12.70 36.93 3.76
C THR A 614 13.90 36.56 4.62
N VAL A 615 13.74 35.63 5.57
CA VAL A 615 14.81 35.18 6.47
C VAL A 615 15.66 34.06 5.84
N GLU A 616 15.09 33.19 5.01
CA GLU A 616 15.81 32.07 4.37
C GLU A 616 17.12 32.47 3.65
N PRO A 617 17.19 33.57 2.88
CA PRO A 617 18.44 34.01 2.25
C PRO A 617 19.59 34.28 3.23
N LEU A 618 19.29 34.62 4.50
CA LEU A 618 20.31 34.84 5.54
C LEU A 618 21.08 33.55 5.88
N ARG A 619 20.57 32.37 5.51
CA ARG A 619 21.20 31.07 5.77
C ARG A 619 22.65 31.02 5.29
N GLN A 620 22.94 31.51 4.09
CA GLN A 620 24.30 31.44 3.53
C GLN A 620 25.28 32.26 4.37
N GLY A 621 24.87 33.48 4.75
CA GLY A 621 25.63 34.36 5.64
C GLY A 621 25.81 33.76 7.03
N VAL A 622 24.74 33.22 7.64
CA VAL A 622 24.81 32.60 8.98
C VAL A 622 25.69 31.35 8.99
N LEU A 623 25.68 30.54 7.93
CA LEU A 623 26.48 29.33 7.83
C LEU A 623 27.89 29.59 7.27
N GLY A 624 28.26 30.85 7.01
CA GLY A 624 29.59 31.22 6.50
C GLY A 624 29.90 30.64 5.12
N ARG A 625 28.88 30.28 4.34
CA ARG A 625 29.03 29.84 2.95
C ARG A 625 29.29 31.09 2.13
N LYS A 626 30.49 31.20 1.54
CA LYS A 626 30.85 32.36 0.69
C LYS A 626 29.74 32.56 -0.33
N ASP A 627 29.21 33.79 -0.40
CA ASP A 627 28.34 34.20 -1.49
C ASP A 627 29.00 33.82 -2.81
N SER A 628 28.44 32.82 -3.49
CA SER A 628 28.63 32.64 -4.92
C SER A 628 27.90 33.80 -5.61
N ASN A 629 28.45 35.00 -5.49
CA ASN A 629 28.01 36.23 -6.14
C ASN A 629 28.14 36.09 -7.65
N VAL A 630 27.17 35.42 -8.26
CA VAL A 630 26.90 35.44 -9.70
C VAL A 630 25.56 36.14 -9.99
N THR A 631 24.75 36.42 -8.97
CA THR A 631 23.33 36.78 -9.10
C THR A 631 23.00 38.28 -9.22
N GLN A 632 23.98 39.20 -9.28
CA GLN A 632 23.66 40.63 -9.42
C GLN A 632 23.52 41.15 -10.86
N LEU A 633 23.94 40.40 -11.88
CA LEU A 633 23.97 40.90 -13.27
C LEU A 633 22.71 40.62 -14.11
N ALA A 634 21.79 39.77 -13.65
CA ALA A 634 20.66 39.30 -14.48
C ALA A 634 19.28 39.92 -14.15
N HIS A 635 19.20 40.76 -13.12
CA HIS A 635 17.95 41.43 -12.78
C HIS A 635 17.81 42.74 -13.56
N LYS A 636 16.72 42.89 -14.32
CA LYS A 636 16.26 44.19 -14.85
C LYS A 636 14.86 44.42 -14.29
N ASP A 637 14.65 45.57 -13.67
CA ASP A 637 13.38 45.94 -13.03
C ASP A 637 12.91 44.94 -11.94
N GLY A 638 13.86 44.29 -11.24
CA GLY A 638 13.58 43.33 -10.16
C GLY A 638 13.27 41.90 -10.61
N VAL A 639 13.02 41.68 -11.90
CA VAL A 639 12.65 40.36 -12.47
C VAL A 639 13.91 39.64 -12.96
N ALA A 640 14.04 38.36 -12.61
CA ALA A 640 15.17 37.53 -13.05
C ALA A 640 15.15 37.34 -14.57
N LEU A 641 16.32 37.23 -15.21
CA LEU A 641 16.39 37.03 -16.66
C LEU A 641 15.71 35.72 -17.09
N ILE A 642 15.76 34.68 -16.25
CA ILE A 642 15.08 33.39 -16.52
C ILE A 642 13.55 33.54 -16.57
N GLU A 643 12.98 34.41 -15.74
CA GLU A 643 11.53 34.69 -15.74
C GLU A 643 11.15 35.49 -16.97
N ARG A 644 11.99 36.45 -17.38
CA ARG A 644 11.82 37.23 -18.61
C ARG A 644 11.98 36.39 -19.88
N LEU A 645 12.74 35.30 -19.82
CA LEU A 645 12.88 34.31 -20.89
C LEU A 645 11.66 33.37 -20.98
N GLY A 646 10.69 33.45 -20.07
CA GLY A 646 9.52 32.57 -20.01
C GLY A 646 9.75 31.28 -19.20
N GLY A 647 10.74 31.29 -18.31
CA GLY A 647 10.99 30.23 -17.34
C GLY A 647 11.89 29.11 -17.86
N ASP A 648 11.89 28.02 -17.10
CA ASP A 648 12.89 26.96 -17.18
C ASP A 648 12.85 26.17 -18.50
N LEU A 649 11.64 25.92 -19.00
CA LEU A 649 11.42 25.22 -20.28
C LEU A 649 11.98 26.00 -21.48
N ASN A 650 11.87 27.33 -21.45
CA ASN A 650 12.43 28.17 -22.50
C ASN A 650 13.95 28.23 -22.42
N LEU A 651 14.51 28.22 -21.20
CA LEU A 651 15.96 28.15 -21.02
C LEU A 651 16.54 26.83 -21.54
N GLU A 652 15.86 25.69 -21.31
CA GLU A 652 16.26 24.41 -21.89
C GLU A 652 16.28 24.47 -23.42
N SER A 653 15.23 25.03 -24.04
CA SER A 653 15.14 25.22 -25.49
C SER A 653 16.27 26.10 -26.05
N VAL A 654 16.60 27.19 -25.34
CA VAL A 654 17.72 28.09 -25.68
C VAL A 654 19.05 27.35 -25.60
N VAL A 655 19.27 26.53 -24.57
CA VAL A 655 20.50 25.76 -24.39
C VAL A 655 20.65 24.72 -25.49
N GLU A 656 19.58 24.01 -25.84
CA GLU A 656 19.58 23.02 -26.93
C GLU A 656 19.90 23.69 -28.27
N SER A 657 19.18 24.77 -28.61
CA SER A 657 19.38 25.53 -29.85
C SER A 657 20.77 26.14 -29.95
N LEU A 658 21.30 26.69 -28.86
CA LEU A 658 22.65 27.25 -28.79
C LEU A 658 23.71 26.15 -28.98
N TYR A 659 23.52 25.00 -28.33
CA TYR A 659 24.45 23.89 -28.45
C TYR A 659 24.50 23.39 -29.90
N GLU A 660 23.35 23.20 -30.55
CA GLU A 660 23.25 22.78 -31.96
C GLU A 660 23.93 23.75 -32.91
N ARG A 661 23.67 25.07 -32.76
CA ARG A 661 24.36 26.07 -33.58
C ARG A 661 25.88 26.09 -33.34
N CYS A 662 26.33 25.84 -32.12
CA CYS A 662 27.76 25.68 -31.84
C CYS A 662 28.37 24.40 -32.45
N GLN A 663 27.57 23.39 -32.80
CA GLN A 663 28.04 22.22 -33.55
C GLN A 663 28.16 22.47 -35.06
N GLU A 664 27.44 23.46 -35.57
CA GLU A 664 27.40 23.82 -36.99
C GLU A 664 28.39 24.94 -37.34
N ASP A 665 28.66 25.86 -36.41
CA ASP A 665 29.59 26.97 -36.62
C ASP A 665 31.05 26.50 -36.68
N THR A 666 31.74 26.85 -37.77
CA THR A 666 33.11 26.39 -38.05
C THR A 666 34.15 26.84 -37.02
N ARG A 667 33.87 27.88 -36.23
CA ARG A 667 34.77 28.44 -35.20
C ARG A 667 34.63 27.72 -33.88
N THR A 668 33.44 27.20 -33.56
CA THR A 668 33.13 26.60 -32.25
C THR A 668 32.96 25.08 -32.32
N LYS A 669 32.62 24.52 -33.50
CA LYS A 669 32.34 23.09 -33.73
C LYS A 669 33.34 22.14 -33.09
N TYR A 670 34.63 22.43 -33.17
CA TYR A 670 35.68 21.59 -32.57
C TYR A 670 35.49 21.33 -31.06
N PHE A 671 34.90 22.29 -30.32
CA PHE A 671 34.63 22.19 -28.89
C PHE A 671 33.31 21.50 -28.56
N PHE A 672 32.37 21.45 -29.51
CA PHE A 672 31.00 20.96 -29.31
C PHE A 672 30.70 19.63 -30.04
N ASP A 673 31.56 19.23 -30.98
CA ASP A 673 31.52 17.93 -31.65
C ASP A 673 32.04 16.84 -30.72
N LYS A 674 31.14 16.32 -29.88
CA LYS A 674 31.40 15.31 -28.86
C LYS A 674 30.43 14.13 -29.03
N GLY A 675 30.86 12.93 -28.65
CA GLY A 675 29.98 11.77 -28.62
C GLY A 675 28.73 12.00 -27.75
N LYS A 676 27.62 11.34 -28.11
CA LYS A 676 26.26 11.58 -27.57
C LYS A 676 26.20 11.74 -26.04
N ALA A 677 26.93 10.90 -25.29
CA ALA A 677 26.96 10.96 -23.83
C ALA A 677 27.63 12.23 -23.28
N LYS A 678 28.73 12.66 -23.90
CA LYS A 678 29.49 13.86 -23.49
C LYS A 678 28.78 15.13 -23.95
N ALA A 679 28.14 15.12 -25.12
CA ALA A 679 27.31 16.22 -25.59
C ALA A 679 26.13 16.49 -24.64
N ARG A 680 25.45 15.43 -24.16
CA ARG A 680 24.40 15.56 -23.14
C ARG A 680 24.91 16.17 -21.83
N GLN A 681 26.10 15.79 -21.37
CA GLN A 681 26.69 16.36 -20.17
C GLN A 681 27.03 17.84 -20.34
N VAL A 682 27.56 18.24 -21.50
CA VAL A 682 27.89 19.64 -21.75
C VAL A 682 26.63 20.50 -21.80
N ARG A 683 25.56 20.06 -22.48
CA ARG A 683 24.25 20.75 -22.48
C ARG A 683 23.70 20.94 -21.07
N MET A 684 23.71 19.87 -20.26
CA MET A 684 23.26 19.95 -18.87
C MET A 684 24.08 20.96 -18.05
N LYS A 685 25.41 20.97 -18.21
CA LYS A 685 26.28 21.95 -17.52
C LYS A 685 26.08 23.38 -18.02
N MET A 686 25.85 23.56 -19.31
CA MET A 686 25.50 24.86 -19.89
C MET A 686 24.17 25.37 -19.34
N TYR A 687 23.16 24.51 -19.27
CA TYR A 687 21.87 24.84 -18.65
C TYR A 687 22.04 25.20 -17.18
N GLN A 688 22.80 24.43 -16.38
CA GLN A 688 23.07 24.75 -14.98
C GLN A 688 23.79 26.10 -14.82
N LEU A 689 24.75 26.38 -15.70
CA LEU A 689 25.51 27.63 -15.68
C LEU A 689 24.61 28.82 -16.03
N LEU A 690 23.83 28.71 -17.11
CA LEU A 690 22.92 29.76 -17.55
C LEU A 690 21.73 29.95 -16.60
N SER A 691 21.21 28.86 -16.02
CA SER A 691 20.18 28.92 -14.97
C SER A 691 20.70 29.71 -13.77
N GLY A 692 21.90 29.37 -13.27
CA GLY A 692 22.52 30.12 -12.17
C GLY A 692 22.78 31.59 -12.52
N LEU A 693 23.31 31.85 -13.72
CA LEU A 693 23.58 33.21 -14.22
C LEU A 693 22.30 34.04 -14.40
N PHE A 694 21.19 33.43 -14.82
CA PHE A 694 19.95 34.12 -15.17
C PHE A 694 18.99 34.24 -13.98
N GLY A 695 19.42 33.87 -12.78
CA GLY A 695 18.62 33.93 -11.54
C GLY A 695 17.70 32.74 -11.34
N GLY A 696 17.96 31.62 -12.01
CA GLY A 696 17.26 30.34 -11.88
C GLY A 696 17.70 29.52 -10.66
N PRO A 697 16.91 28.47 -10.33
CA PRO A 697 17.08 27.70 -9.10
C PRO A 697 18.27 26.72 -9.15
N VAL A 698 18.80 26.45 -10.34
CA VAL A 698 19.87 25.47 -10.56
C VAL A 698 21.19 26.22 -10.65
N GLN A 699 22.10 25.94 -9.72
CA GLN A 699 23.41 26.59 -9.67
C GLN A 699 24.49 25.66 -10.22
N TYR A 700 25.38 26.20 -11.05
CA TYR A 700 26.59 25.51 -11.49
C TYR A 700 27.76 25.88 -10.57
N ASP A 701 28.55 24.88 -10.17
CA ASP A 701 29.78 25.12 -9.43
C ASP A 701 30.82 25.78 -10.34
N VAL A 702 30.93 27.10 -10.21
CA VAL A 702 31.84 27.95 -10.98
C VAL A 702 33.31 27.59 -10.71
N ALA A 703 33.63 26.96 -9.58
CA ALA A 703 35.00 26.52 -9.27
C ALA A 703 35.52 25.48 -10.29
N ASN A 704 34.62 24.70 -10.89
CA ASN A 704 34.94 23.70 -11.90
C ASN A 704 34.98 24.25 -13.33
N LEU A 705 34.63 25.52 -13.56
CA LEU A 705 34.63 26.11 -14.90
C LEU A 705 36.05 26.26 -15.44
N LYS A 706 36.96 26.86 -14.66
CA LYS A 706 38.35 27.10 -15.09
C LYS A 706 39.15 25.79 -15.29
N PRO A 707 39.10 24.80 -14.39
CA PRO A 707 39.77 23.52 -14.60
C PRO A 707 39.23 22.72 -15.79
N ALA A 708 37.92 22.77 -16.04
CA ALA A 708 37.30 22.03 -17.15
C ALA A 708 37.70 22.56 -18.53
N HIS A 709 37.99 23.85 -18.65
CA HIS A 709 38.34 24.50 -19.92
C HIS A 709 39.84 24.78 -20.08
N TYR A 710 40.64 24.53 -19.03
CA TYR A 710 42.07 24.86 -18.99
C TYR A 710 42.88 24.28 -20.16
N ALA A 711 42.59 23.03 -20.54
CA ALA A 711 43.30 22.32 -21.62
C ALA A 711 42.60 22.40 -22.99
N MET A 712 41.62 23.31 -23.15
CA MET A 712 40.82 23.40 -24.36
C MET A 712 41.27 24.51 -25.34
N ASP A 713 42.31 25.29 -25.03
CA ASP A 713 42.82 26.37 -25.91
C ASP A 713 41.74 27.31 -26.48
N ILE A 714 40.72 27.58 -25.66
CA ILE A 714 39.64 28.51 -26.00
C ILE A 714 40.22 29.93 -25.92
N ARG A 715 40.02 30.71 -26.98
CA ARG A 715 40.47 32.11 -27.10
C ARG A 715 39.25 33.01 -27.13
N ASP A 716 39.43 34.31 -26.91
CA ASP A 716 38.36 35.31 -27.00
C ASP A 716 37.60 35.21 -28.32
N TYR A 717 38.32 34.99 -29.44
CA TYR A 717 37.72 34.69 -30.75
C TYR A 717 36.67 33.56 -30.75
N HIS A 718 36.94 32.45 -30.04
CA HIS A 718 36.00 31.33 -29.95
C HIS A 718 34.84 31.65 -29.00
N PHE A 719 35.10 32.42 -27.94
CA PHE A 719 34.08 32.82 -26.97
C PHE A 719 33.11 33.85 -27.56
N ASP A 720 33.63 34.84 -28.30
CA ASP A 720 32.86 35.84 -29.03
C ASP A 720 31.94 35.20 -30.08
N ALA A 721 32.40 34.12 -30.72
CA ALA A 721 31.57 33.33 -31.62
C ALA A 721 30.38 32.66 -30.90
N VAL A 722 30.60 32.09 -29.71
CA VAL A 722 29.51 31.54 -28.89
C VAL A 722 28.54 32.64 -28.44
N LEU A 723 29.04 33.82 -28.07
CA LEU A 723 28.19 34.96 -27.69
C LEU A 723 27.34 35.46 -28.86
N GLN A 724 27.91 35.52 -30.06
CA GLN A 724 27.18 35.87 -31.28
C GLN A 724 26.04 34.86 -31.53
N LEU A 725 26.33 33.56 -31.49
CA LEU A 725 25.32 32.51 -31.68
C LEU A 725 24.24 32.56 -30.60
N ALA A 726 24.61 32.85 -29.34
CA ALA A 726 23.67 33.02 -28.25
C ALA A 726 22.72 34.21 -28.48
N GLN A 727 23.23 35.34 -28.99
CA GLN A 727 22.40 36.49 -29.37
C GLN A 727 21.43 36.15 -30.52
N GLU A 728 21.85 35.32 -31.47
CA GLU A 728 20.99 34.89 -32.58
C GLU A 728 19.94 33.84 -32.17
N VAL A 729 20.15 33.11 -31.07
CA VAL A 729 19.16 32.18 -30.48
C VAL A 729 18.15 32.93 -29.61
N MET A 730 18.56 34.05 -28.99
CA MET A 730 17.73 34.87 -28.10
C MET A 730 16.93 35.97 -28.81
N LYS A 731 17.11 36.15 -30.12
CA LYS A 731 16.25 36.97 -30.98
C LYS A 731 15.10 36.14 -31.50
#